data_AF-A0A9D5D500-F1
#
_entry.id   AF-A0A9D5D500-F1
#
_cell.length_a   1.000
_cell.length_b   1.000
_cell.length_c   1.000
_cell.angle_alpha   90.00
_cell.angle_beta   90.00
_cell.angle_gamma   90.00
#
_symmetry.space_group_name_H-M   'P 1'
#
loop_
_entity.id
_entity.type
_entity.pdbx_description
1 polymer ?
#
loop_
_entity_poly.entity_id
_entity_poly.type
_entity_poly.pdbx_seq_one_letter_code
_entity_poly.pdbx_strand_id
1 'polypeptide(L)'
;MRYVADEDDATYSCRVSGALLLEEIVNAYDEEGITAILEGAQRHLFESNQSRSAGSPYWWKLSEASLFALVSISEQLLEVQASSIGNLLDQILIEDMGRGVHEYPFLHARAFAAVASFASVINQRICEQFIGATIHALASDVPPPVKVGACSALAKLLPESSKEIIQPHIMSLLQSLTDLLKNASDETLHLVLETLQAAVKAGHGLSASVEPILSPIILNVWVQHVSDPFISIDALEVLEAIKNAPGCMHPFISRVVPSIRSILEKPQLQSEGLVAGSLDLLTMILKNAPSDLVKAVFDMCFHPSIQILLESQDHGEMQNATECLAAFLSSGKQDLLGWGGDPGLTMKRLLDAANRLLDPDVESSGSLFVGSYILQLILNLQSQMVPHIPELVTAIVRRMQSCEISGLKSSLLVILARLVHLCAPNVDWFITLLLAVPGKGHDNALSYVMSEWTRQQGEIQGAYQIKVTTTALALLLSSRNLELAKINVQGYLIKSNAGITTRSKSKISPDQWTVIPLPVKIFALLSDTLVEIQEQALPGDDDDDSDWEEVLYGSGEISEVVHSATAPSNARPSIEHLDAMARVFNKRDDDDDDDNEDDLVKSDPLNEINLVDYLRSFFLQFAESDKLLFEHICQSLTYEQRKAVENVVS
;
A
#
# COMPACT_ATOMS: atom_id res chain seq x y z
N MET A 1 -13.57 -5.74 26.91
CA MET A 1 -14.27 -7.02 26.66
C MET A 1 -13.24 -8.04 26.25
N ARG A 2 -12.94 -9.06 27.07
CA ARG A 2 -11.86 -10.03 26.76
C ARG A 2 -12.17 -10.95 25.57
N TYR A 3 -13.45 -11.11 25.23
CA TYR A 3 -13.92 -11.99 24.16
C TYR A 3 -13.42 -11.60 22.77
N VAL A 4 -13.38 -10.30 22.42
CA VAL A 4 -12.86 -9.87 21.10
C VAL A 4 -11.38 -10.22 20.98
N ALA A 5 -10.60 -9.89 22.01
CA ALA A 5 -9.18 -10.21 22.05
C ALA A 5 -8.88 -11.71 22.09
N ASP A 6 -9.71 -12.52 22.80
CA ASP A 6 -9.53 -13.98 22.89
C ASP A 6 -10.02 -14.73 21.61
N GLU A 7 -10.75 -14.07 20.71
CA GLU A 7 -11.17 -14.59 19.39
C GLU A 7 -10.28 -14.08 18.25
N ASP A 8 -9.37 -13.15 18.55
CA ASP A 8 -8.34 -12.66 17.64
C ASP A 8 -7.16 -13.65 17.64
N ASP A 9 -6.54 -13.85 16.48
CA ASP A 9 -5.54 -14.91 16.22
C ASP A 9 -4.24 -14.71 17.02
N ALA A 10 -4.05 -13.52 17.59
CA ALA A 10 -2.91 -13.15 18.42
C ALA A 10 -2.87 -13.80 19.81
N THR A 11 -3.86 -14.62 20.21
CA THR A 11 -3.91 -15.25 21.54
C THR A 11 -3.52 -16.73 21.57
N TYR A 12 -2.56 -17.09 22.43
CA TYR A 12 -2.12 -18.48 22.56
C TYR A 12 -2.96 -19.27 23.56
N SER A 13 -3.73 -20.25 23.06
CA SER A 13 -4.54 -21.16 23.87
C SER A 13 -4.62 -22.55 23.24
N CYS A 14 -5.00 -23.58 24.00
CA CYS A 14 -5.24 -24.92 23.44
C CYS A 14 -6.28 -24.93 22.30
N ARG A 15 -7.18 -23.94 22.28
CA ARG A 15 -8.17 -23.77 21.21
C ARG A 15 -7.50 -23.28 19.93
N VAL A 16 -6.72 -22.20 20.02
CA VAL A 16 -6.01 -21.61 18.88
C VAL A 16 -4.94 -22.56 18.36
N SER A 17 -4.16 -23.20 19.24
CA SER A 17 -3.22 -24.25 18.83
C SER A 17 -3.90 -25.45 18.16
N GLY A 18 -5.17 -25.71 18.49
CA GLY A 18 -5.98 -26.71 17.82
C GLY A 18 -6.31 -26.32 16.38
N ALA A 19 -6.68 -25.06 16.13
CA ALA A 19 -6.91 -24.53 14.78
C ALA A 19 -5.64 -24.55 13.93
N LEU A 20 -4.52 -24.05 14.46
CA LEU A 20 -3.23 -24.09 13.78
C LEU A 20 -2.79 -25.51 13.41
N LEU A 21 -3.05 -26.49 14.28
CA LEU A 21 -2.76 -27.89 13.95
C LEU A 21 -3.66 -28.42 12.82
N LEU A 22 -4.89 -27.94 12.70
CA LEU A 22 -5.77 -28.31 11.58
C LEU A 22 -5.25 -27.73 10.26
N GLU A 23 -4.82 -26.48 10.26
CA GLU A 23 -4.18 -25.83 9.12
C GLU A 23 -2.93 -26.59 8.69
N GLU A 24 -2.03 -26.94 9.62
CA GLU A 24 -0.84 -27.76 9.34
C GLU A 24 -1.19 -29.14 8.75
N ILE A 25 -2.27 -29.77 9.21
CA ILE A 25 -2.74 -31.04 8.64
C ILE A 25 -3.24 -30.84 7.21
N VAL A 26 -3.92 -29.73 6.92
CA VAL A 26 -4.34 -29.41 5.55
C VAL A 26 -3.12 -29.16 4.67
N ASN A 27 -2.16 -28.35 5.12
CA ASN A 27 -0.96 -28.02 4.35
C ASN A 27 -0.07 -29.26 4.11
N ALA A 28 0.01 -30.20 5.06
CA ALA A 28 0.84 -31.39 4.93
C ALA A 28 0.20 -32.53 4.12
N TYR A 29 -1.13 -32.55 3.99
CA TYR A 29 -1.88 -33.69 3.44
C TYR A 29 -2.99 -33.31 2.44
N ASP A 30 -3.07 -32.05 2.03
CA ASP A 30 -3.99 -31.49 1.05
C ASP A 30 -5.46 -31.99 1.23
N GLU A 31 -6.04 -32.53 0.16
CA GLU A 31 -7.42 -33.04 0.12
C GLU A 31 -7.69 -34.14 1.17
N GLU A 32 -6.69 -34.95 1.51
CA GLU A 32 -6.83 -36.02 2.51
C GLU A 32 -7.00 -35.42 3.91
N GLY A 33 -6.22 -34.37 4.23
CA GLY A 33 -6.34 -33.59 5.45
C GLY A 33 -7.72 -32.94 5.57
N ILE A 34 -8.15 -32.26 4.51
CA ILE A 34 -9.47 -31.62 4.42
C ILE A 34 -10.60 -32.64 4.64
N THR A 35 -10.54 -33.79 3.96
CA THR A 35 -11.56 -34.84 4.07
C THR A 35 -11.63 -35.41 5.48
N ALA A 36 -10.49 -35.66 6.12
CA ALA A 36 -10.45 -36.17 7.49
C ALA A 36 -11.07 -35.19 8.51
N ILE A 37 -10.80 -33.88 8.33
CA ILE A 37 -11.37 -32.82 9.18
C ILE A 37 -12.88 -32.73 8.99
N LEU A 38 -13.36 -32.77 7.74
CA LEU A 38 -14.79 -32.76 7.42
C LEU A 38 -15.53 -33.96 8.03
N GLU A 39 -15.01 -35.18 7.87
CA GLU A 39 -15.58 -36.38 8.48
C GLU A 39 -15.58 -36.29 10.02
N GLY A 40 -14.52 -35.71 10.60
CA GLY A 40 -14.42 -35.44 12.02
C GLY A 40 -15.50 -34.48 12.51
N ALA A 41 -15.67 -33.34 11.82
CA ALA A 41 -16.68 -32.34 12.12
C ALA A 41 -18.10 -32.94 12.02
N GLN A 42 -18.41 -33.66 10.93
CA GLN A 42 -19.71 -34.31 10.74
C GLN A 42 -20.05 -35.30 11.86
N ARG A 43 -19.07 -36.11 12.28
CA ARG A 43 -19.25 -37.07 13.39
C ARG A 43 -19.55 -36.37 14.70
N HIS A 44 -18.80 -35.33 15.02
CA HIS A 44 -18.98 -34.56 16.26
C HIS A 44 -20.31 -33.77 16.28
N LEU A 45 -20.76 -33.28 15.14
CA LEU A 45 -22.09 -32.68 15.00
C LEU A 45 -23.21 -33.70 15.26
N PHE A 46 -23.07 -34.93 14.77
CA PHE A 46 -24.01 -36.01 15.09
C PHE A 46 -24.04 -36.36 16.59
N GLU A 47 -22.87 -36.47 17.21
CA GLU A 47 -22.72 -36.72 18.66
C GLU A 47 -23.32 -35.60 19.51
N SER A 48 -23.16 -34.35 19.06
CA SER A 48 -23.77 -33.16 19.65
C SER A 48 -25.29 -33.29 19.68
N ASN A 49 -25.89 -33.68 18.55
CA ASN A 49 -27.34 -33.87 18.42
C ASN A 49 -27.89 -35.02 19.29
N GLN A 50 -27.13 -36.12 19.43
CA GLN A 50 -27.47 -37.21 20.35
C GLN A 50 -27.39 -36.76 21.81
N SER A 51 -26.31 -36.06 22.19
CA SER A 51 -26.11 -35.52 23.53
C SER A 51 -27.20 -34.52 23.93
N ARG A 52 -27.65 -33.72 22.96
CA ARG A 52 -28.78 -32.81 23.11
C ARG A 52 -30.09 -33.56 23.39
N SER A 53 -30.37 -34.61 22.61
CA SER A 53 -31.56 -35.45 22.79
C SER A 53 -31.57 -36.17 24.15
N ALA A 54 -30.37 -36.44 24.70
CA ALA A 54 -30.19 -36.98 26.05
C ALA A 54 -30.28 -35.91 27.17
N GLY A 55 -30.47 -34.63 26.83
CA GLY A 55 -30.61 -33.54 27.81
C GLY A 55 -29.31 -33.06 28.44
N SER A 56 -28.15 -33.33 27.82
CA SER A 56 -26.85 -32.83 28.31
C SER A 56 -26.80 -31.30 28.21
N PRO A 57 -26.35 -30.56 29.24
CA PRO A 57 -26.24 -29.09 29.18
C PRO A 57 -25.03 -28.60 28.36
N TYR A 58 -24.13 -29.50 27.95
CA TYR A 58 -22.87 -29.15 27.26
C TYR A 58 -22.85 -29.54 25.78
N TRP A 59 -23.97 -30.02 25.23
CA TRP A 59 -24.08 -30.47 23.83
C TRP A 59 -23.56 -29.41 22.84
N TRP A 60 -23.92 -28.14 23.08
CA TRP A 60 -23.62 -27.01 22.21
C TRP A 60 -22.11 -26.75 22.03
N LYS A 61 -21.27 -27.15 23.00
CA LYS A 61 -19.81 -26.96 22.90
C LYS A 61 -19.21 -27.78 21.77
N LEU A 62 -19.75 -28.97 21.53
CA LEU A 62 -19.28 -29.83 20.45
C LEU A 62 -19.71 -29.27 19.09
N SER A 63 -20.94 -28.74 19.00
CA SER A 63 -21.40 -27.99 17.81
C SER A 63 -20.52 -26.77 17.52
N GLU A 64 -20.26 -25.96 18.55
CA GLU A 64 -19.43 -24.76 18.45
C GLU A 64 -18.00 -25.09 18.02
N ALA A 65 -17.37 -26.12 18.62
CA ALA A 65 -16.02 -26.54 18.27
C ALA A 65 -15.93 -27.09 16.83
N SER A 66 -16.96 -27.83 16.37
CA SER A 66 -17.02 -28.30 14.98
C SER A 66 -17.15 -27.14 13.99
N LEU A 67 -18.00 -26.15 14.29
CA LEU A 67 -18.09 -24.95 13.45
C LEU A 67 -16.80 -24.11 13.49
N PHE A 68 -16.14 -24.01 14.65
CA PHE A 68 -14.85 -23.35 14.76
C PHE A 68 -13.79 -24.01 13.87
N ALA A 69 -13.66 -25.33 13.96
CA ALA A 69 -12.73 -26.08 13.13
C ALA A 69 -12.97 -25.85 11.63
N LEU A 70 -14.24 -25.85 11.18
CA LEU A 70 -14.57 -25.58 9.78
C LEU A 70 -14.23 -24.14 9.38
N VAL A 71 -14.54 -23.16 10.22
CA VAL A 71 -14.24 -21.74 9.95
C VAL A 71 -12.74 -21.49 9.84
N SER A 72 -11.92 -22.10 10.69
CA SER A 72 -10.46 -21.94 10.68
C SER A 72 -9.80 -22.37 9.37
N ILE A 73 -10.34 -23.38 8.68
CA ILE A 73 -9.82 -23.86 7.39
C ILE A 73 -10.77 -23.51 6.22
N SER A 74 -11.49 -22.39 6.33
CA SER A 74 -12.57 -22.07 5.39
C SER A 74 -12.09 -21.82 3.96
N GLU A 75 -10.93 -21.18 3.78
CA GLU A 75 -10.35 -20.91 2.45
C GLU A 75 -10.04 -22.22 1.71
N GLN A 76 -9.30 -23.12 2.35
CA GLN A 76 -8.95 -24.42 1.78
C GLN A 76 -10.19 -25.30 1.53
N LEU A 77 -11.22 -25.18 2.38
CA LEU A 77 -12.48 -25.90 2.21
C LEU A 77 -13.28 -25.44 0.98
N LEU A 78 -13.26 -24.14 0.69
CA LEU A 78 -13.99 -23.55 -0.44
C LEU A 78 -13.39 -23.99 -1.78
N GLU A 79 -12.07 -24.26 -1.84
CA GLU A 79 -11.38 -24.72 -3.05
C GLU A 79 -11.72 -26.17 -3.41
N VAL A 80 -11.77 -27.08 -2.42
CA VAL A 80 -11.83 -28.52 -2.68
C VAL A 80 -13.25 -29.11 -2.59
N GLN A 81 -14.09 -28.69 -1.62
CA GLN A 81 -15.36 -29.39 -1.31
C GLN A 81 -16.60 -28.50 -1.09
N ALA A 82 -16.71 -27.37 -1.79
CA ALA A 82 -17.78 -26.37 -1.70
C ALA A 82 -19.23 -26.92 -1.59
N SER A 83 -19.61 -27.94 -2.37
CA SER A 83 -21.01 -28.41 -2.42
C SER A 83 -21.43 -29.33 -1.26
N SER A 84 -20.49 -30.08 -0.67
CA SER A 84 -20.74 -30.97 0.46
C SER A 84 -20.93 -30.18 1.76
N ILE A 85 -20.10 -29.16 1.94
CA ILE A 85 -20.11 -28.30 3.14
C ILE A 85 -21.36 -27.42 3.21
N GLY A 86 -21.82 -26.87 2.09
CA GLY A 86 -23.03 -26.03 2.06
C GLY A 86 -24.26 -26.74 2.62
N ASN A 87 -24.52 -27.98 2.20
CA ASN A 87 -25.66 -28.77 2.67
C ASN A 87 -25.58 -29.13 4.17
N LEU A 88 -24.37 -29.40 4.67
CA LEU A 88 -24.13 -29.69 6.08
C LEU A 88 -24.41 -28.45 6.93
N LEU A 89 -23.87 -27.30 6.52
CA LEU A 89 -24.04 -26.03 7.22
C LEU A 89 -25.50 -25.59 7.20
N ASP A 90 -26.21 -25.70 6.07
CA ASP A 90 -27.63 -25.36 5.96
C ASP A 90 -28.48 -26.07 7.03
N GLN A 91 -28.23 -27.35 7.29
CA GLN A 91 -28.95 -28.13 8.29
C GLN A 91 -28.67 -27.64 9.71
N ILE A 92 -27.39 -27.44 10.04
CA ILE A 92 -26.94 -27.02 11.37
C ILE A 92 -27.46 -25.63 11.69
N LEU A 93 -27.28 -24.71 10.74
CA LEU A 93 -27.64 -23.32 10.88
C LEU A 93 -29.15 -23.13 11.10
N ILE A 94 -30.00 -23.86 10.37
CA ILE A 94 -31.45 -23.86 10.62
C ILE A 94 -31.79 -24.38 12.03
N GLU A 95 -31.16 -25.46 12.46
CA GLU A 95 -31.42 -26.07 13.78
C GLU A 95 -30.94 -25.23 14.96
N ASP A 96 -29.84 -24.48 14.77
CA ASP A 96 -29.22 -23.64 15.79
C ASP A 96 -29.85 -22.24 15.85
N MET A 97 -30.35 -21.67 14.75
CA MET A 97 -31.09 -20.39 14.76
C MET A 97 -32.38 -20.42 15.56
N GLY A 98 -33.05 -21.57 15.65
CA GLY A 98 -34.29 -21.71 16.41
C GLY A 98 -34.11 -21.72 17.94
N ARG A 99 -32.88 -21.53 18.44
CA ARG A 99 -32.50 -21.73 19.84
C ARG A 99 -32.46 -20.41 20.63
N GLY A 100 -32.41 -20.52 21.96
CA GLY A 100 -32.34 -19.35 22.84
C GLY A 100 -30.98 -18.65 22.73
N VAL A 101 -30.96 -17.47 22.12
CA VAL A 101 -29.76 -16.59 22.00
C VAL A 101 -29.10 -16.31 23.36
N HIS A 102 -29.90 -16.20 24.42
CA HIS A 102 -29.40 -16.00 25.79
C HIS A 102 -28.85 -17.26 26.44
N GLU A 103 -29.28 -18.44 26.02
CA GLU A 103 -28.83 -19.72 26.59
C GLU A 103 -27.48 -20.14 25.99
N TYR A 104 -27.26 -19.86 24.70
CA TYR A 104 -26.08 -20.31 23.96
C TYR A 104 -25.42 -19.19 23.13
N PRO A 105 -24.96 -18.09 23.76
CA PRO A 105 -24.47 -16.92 23.04
C PRO A 105 -23.24 -17.18 22.17
N PHE A 106 -22.30 -18.02 22.63
CA PHE A 106 -21.09 -18.35 21.87
C PHE A 106 -21.38 -19.23 20.65
N LEU A 107 -22.37 -20.13 20.73
CA LEU A 107 -22.80 -20.92 19.58
C LEU A 107 -23.41 -20.02 18.50
N HIS A 108 -24.22 -19.02 18.90
CA HIS A 108 -24.79 -18.05 17.95
C HIS A 108 -23.72 -17.17 17.31
N ALA A 109 -22.76 -16.68 18.09
CA ALA A 109 -21.62 -15.92 17.56
C ALA A 109 -20.83 -16.76 16.54
N ARG A 110 -20.58 -18.04 16.84
CA ARG A 110 -19.90 -18.96 15.93
C ARG A 110 -20.71 -19.26 14.67
N ALA A 111 -22.03 -19.39 14.80
CA ALA A 111 -22.91 -19.58 13.65
C ALA A 111 -22.85 -18.37 12.69
N PHE A 112 -22.76 -17.14 13.22
CA PHE A 112 -22.55 -15.95 12.39
C PHE A 112 -21.20 -15.98 11.65
N ALA A 113 -20.13 -16.37 12.34
CA ALA A 113 -18.81 -16.53 11.70
C ALA A 113 -18.84 -17.60 10.59
N ALA A 114 -19.50 -18.74 10.83
CA ALA A 114 -19.65 -19.79 9.83
C ALA A 114 -20.42 -19.30 8.59
N VAL A 115 -21.51 -18.56 8.78
CA VAL A 115 -22.26 -17.99 7.65
C VAL A 115 -21.42 -17.00 6.85
N ALA A 116 -20.64 -16.16 7.54
CA ALA A 116 -19.76 -15.20 6.89
C ALA A 116 -18.66 -15.89 6.05
N SER A 117 -18.00 -16.90 6.60
CA SER A 117 -16.95 -17.65 5.89
C SER A 117 -17.46 -18.51 4.73
N PHE A 118 -18.71 -18.97 4.79
CA PHE A 118 -19.27 -19.92 3.81
C PHE A 118 -20.41 -19.34 2.97
N ALA A 119 -20.53 -18.00 2.90
CA ALA A 119 -21.63 -17.30 2.24
C ALA A 119 -21.81 -17.72 0.76
N SER A 120 -20.70 -18.04 0.07
CA SER A 120 -20.67 -18.45 -1.34
C SER A 120 -21.21 -19.86 -1.60
N VAL A 121 -21.29 -20.71 -0.58
CA VAL A 121 -21.63 -22.15 -0.73
C VAL A 121 -22.91 -22.58 -0.01
N ILE A 122 -23.33 -21.83 1.01
CA ILE A 122 -24.61 -22.09 1.71
C ILE A 122 -25.81 -21.66 0.86
N ASN A 123 -27.00 -22.15 1.20
CA ASN A 123 -28.21 -21.76 0.49
C ASN A 123 -28.44 -20.26 0.59
N GLN A 124 -28.58 -19.59 -0.56
CA GLN A 124 -28.81 -18.14 -0.62
C GLN A 124 -29.94 -17.71 0.33
N ARG A 125 -31.10 -18.37 0.32
CA ARG A 125 -32.23 -17.99 1.20
C ARG A 125 -31.89 -18.09 2.68
N ILE A 126 -31.03 -19.03 3.08
CA ILE A 126 -30.56 -19.16 4.46
C ILE A 126 -29.62 -17.99 4.77
N CYS A 127 -28.64 -17.70 3.90
CA CYS A 127 -27.76 -16.54 4.04
C CYS A 127 -28.56 -15.23 4.21
N GLU A 128 -29.57 -15.00 3.36
CA GLU A 128 -30.44 -13.81 3.43
C GLU A 128 -31.22 -13.72 4.76
N GLN A 129 -31.72 -14.85 5.27
CA GLN A 129 -32.38 -14.93 6.57
C GLN A 129 -31.40 -14.64 7.72
N PHE A 130 -30.17 -15.14 7.61
CA PHE A 130 -29.12 -14.88 8.59
C PHE A 130 -28.74 -13.41 8.61
N ILE A 131 -28.55 -12.75 7.47
CA ILE A 131 -28.27 -11.31 7.41
C ILE A 131 -29.36 -10.54 8.18
N GLY A 132 -30.64 -10.85 7.94
CA GLY A 132 -31.76 -10.25 8.68
C GLY A 132 -31.71 -10.53 10.19
N ALA A 133 -31.39 -11.76 10.59
CA ALA A 133 -31.25 -12.16 12.00
C ALA A 133 -30.08 -11.46 12.68
N THR A 134 -28.95 -11.31 11.99
CA THR A 134 -27.75 -10.61 12.47
C THR A 134 -28.02 -9.13 12.70
N ILE A 135 -28.70 -8.47 11.76
CA ILE A 135 -29.12 -7.07 11.93
C ILE A 135 -30.08 -6.92 13.12
N HIS A 136 -31.04 -7.85 13.27
CA HIS A 136 -31.97 -7.84 14.40
C HIS A 136 -31.27 -8.06 15.74
N ALA A 137 -30.24 -8.92 15.78
CA ALA A 137 -29.46 -9.19 16.98
C ALA A 137 -28.74 -7.93 17.47
N LEU A 138 -28.18 -7.10 16.57
CA LEU A 138 -27.55 -5.83 16.94
C LEU A 138 -28.52 -4.83 17.59
N ALA A 139 -29.75 -4.77 17.08
CA ALA A 139 -30.81 -3.90 17.60
C ALA A 139 -31.42 -4.40 18.92
N SER A 140 -31.16 -5.65 19.29
CA SER A 140 -31.78 -6.32 20.43
C SER A 140 -30.91 -6.33 21.68
N ASP A 141 -31.54 -6.58 22.83
CA ASP A 141 -30.85 -6.81 24.09
C ASP A 141 -30.30 -8.24 24.15
N VAL A 142 -29.25 -8.52 23.37
CA VAL A 142 -28.57 -9.83 23.34
C VAL A 142 -27.20 -9.77 24.03
N PRO A 143 -26.65 -10.91 24.49
CA PRO A 143 -25.35 -10.94 25.15
C PRO A 143 -24.21 -10.40 24.26
N PRO A 144 -23.14 -9.80 24.85
CA PRO A 144 -22.04 -9.21 24.09
C PRO A 144 -21.39 -10.11 23.03
N PRO A 145 -21.12 -11.42 23.26
CA PRO A 145 -20.54 -12.29 22.24
C PRO A 145 -21.37 -12.35 20.95
N VAL A 146 -22.69 -12.31 21.08
CA VAL A 146 -23.63 -12.35 19.94
C VAL A 146 -23.53 -11.05 19.16
N LYS A 147 -23.39 -9.89 19.83
CA LYS A 147 -23.21 -8.60 19.16
C LYS A 147 -21.88 -8.50 18.43
N VAL A 148 -20.81 -9.00 19.05
CA VAL A 148 -19.48 -9.07 18.43
C VAL A 148 -19.53 -9.96 17.18
N GLY A 149 -19.99 -11.21 17.31
CA GLY A 149 -20.10 -12.11 16.16
C GLY A 149 -21.03 -11.57 15.06
N ALA A 150 -22.06 -10.82 15.44
CA ALA A 150 -22.94 -10.15 14.49
C ALA A 150 -22.24 -9.01 13.73
N CYS A 151 -21.44 -8.18 14.41
CA CYS A 151 -20.62 -7.17 13.75
C CYS A 151 -19.62 -7.80 12.77
N SER A 152 -18.83 -8.77 13.23
CA SER A 152 -17.82 -9.44 12.40
C SER A 152 -18.42 -10.10 11.17
N ALA A 153 -19.58 -10.75 11.31
CA ALA A 153 -20.26 -11.34 10.17
C ALA A 153 -20.80 -10.28 9.20
N LEU A 154 -21.35 -9.17 9.70
CA LEU A 154 -21.88 -8.11 8.83
C LEU A 154 -20.78 -7.35 8.08
N ALA A 155 -19.62 -7.14 8.70
CA ALA A 155 -18.47 -6.53 8.02
C ALA A 155 -18.12 -7.28 6.72
N LYS A 156 -18.14 -8.62 6.77
CA LYS A 156 -17.88 -9.50 5.61
C LYS A 156 -19.08 -9.68 4.68
N LEU A 157 -20.30 -9.81 5.21
CA LEU A 157 -21.48 -10.16 4.42
C LEU A 157 -22.10 -8.97 3.68
N LEU A 158 -22.06 -7.75 4.24
CA LEU A 158 -22.73 -6.59 3.65
C LEU A 158 -22.20 -6.18 2.27
N PRO A 159 -20.88 -6.22 1.98
CA PRO A 159 -20.34 -5.89 0.66
C PRO A 159 -20.87 -6.78 -0.47
N GLU A 160 -21.05 -8.08 -0.21
CA GLU A 160 -21.45 -9.09 -1.20
C GLU A 160 -22.97 -9.24 -1.35
N SER A 161 -23.73 -8.65 -0.43
CA SER A 161 -25.17 -8.87 -0.30
C SER A 161 -26.01 -8.07 -1.31
N SER A 162 -27.16 -8.61 -1.69
CA SER A 162 -28.07 -7.93 -2.60
C SER A 162 -28.76 -6.71 -1.95
N LYS A 163 -28.91 -5.64 -2.74
CA LYS A 163 -29.43 -4.35 -2.28
C LYS A 163 -30.86 -4.48 -1.75
N GLU A 164 -31.66 -5.36 -2.34
CA GLU A 164 -33.06 -5.58 -2.01
C GLU A 164 -33.25 -6.03 -0.56
N ILE A 165 -32.28 -6.75 -0.01
CA ILE A 165 -32.32 -7.32 1.34
C ILE A 165 -31.89 -6.30 2.38
N ILE A 166 -30.84 -5.54 2.08
CA ILE A 166 -30.22 -4.61 3.05
C ILE A 166 -31.04 -3.32 3.18
N GLN A 167 -31.56 -2.79 2.06
CA GLN A 167 -32.24 -1.48 2.03
C GLN A 167 -33.37 -1.33 3.06
N PRO A 168 -34.25 -2.32 3.32
CA PRO A 168 -35.28 -2.22 4.36
C PRO A 168 -34.72 -2.09 5.78
N HIS A 169 -33.50 -2.57 6.03
CA HIS A 169 -32.92 -2.70 7.36
C HIS A 169 -31.80 -1.71 7.65
N ILE A 170 -31.24 -1.04 6.63
CA ILE A 170 -30.04 -0.22 6.76
C ILE A 170 -30.16 0.90 7.80
N MET A 171 -31.31 1.58 7.88
CA MET A 171 -31.52 2.65 8.86
C MET A 171 -31.45 2.12 10.30
N SER A 172 -32.05 0.94 10.55
CA SER A 172 -32.02 0.28 11.85
C SER A 172 -30.61 -0.20 12.19
N LEU A 173 -29.88 -0.71 11.19
CA LEU A 173 -28.51 -1.17 11.35
C LEU A 173 -27.59 0.00 11.73
N LEU A 174 -27.59 1.09 10.96
CA LEU A 174 -26.76 2.26 11.22
C LEU A 174 -27.05 2.88 12.60
N GLN A 175 -28.32 2.93 13.00
CA GLN A 175 -28.69 3.37 14.35
C GLN A 175 -28.13 2.44 15.44
N SER A 176 -28.23 1.12 15.25
CA SER A 176 -27.74 0.14 16.22
C SER A 176 -26.22 0.19 16.36
N LEU A 177 -25.50 0.30 15.24
CA LEU A 177 -24.04 0.45 15.22
C LEU A 177 -23.61 1.76 15.88
N THR A 178 -24.32 2.86 15.61
CA THR A 178 -24.09 4.16 16.26
C THR A 178 -24.27 4.08 17.78
N ASP A 179 -25.24 3.32 18.26
CA ASP A 179 -25.46 3.15 19.71
C ASP A 179 -24.45 2.20 20.34
N LEU A 180 -23.94 1.20 19.60
CA LEU A 180 -22.82 0.37 20.04
C LEU A 180 -21.52 1.16 20.13
N LEU A 181 -21.26 2.03 19.16
CA LEU A 181 -20.09 2.90 19.11
C LEU A 181 -19.93 3.74 20.38
N LYS A 182 -21.03 4.28 20.92
CA LYS A 182 -21.04 5.06 22.17
C LYS A 182 -20.65 4.27 23.42
N ASN A 183 -20.75 2.94 23.38
CA ASN A 183 -20.53 2.05 24.51
C ASN A 183 -19.34 1.09 24.29
N ALA A 184 -18.65 1.20 23.17
CA ALA A 184 -17.51 0.35 22.81
C ALA A 184 -16.29 0.67 23.68
N SER A 185 -15.53 -0.36 24.06
CA SER A 185 -14.11 -0.19 24.45
C SER A 185 -13.23 -0.12 23.20
N ASP A 186 -11.98 0.31 23.35
CA ASP A 186 -11.02 0.45 22.26
C ASP A 186 -10.93 -0.82 21.38
N GLU A 187 -10.91 -2.02 21.96
CA GLU A 187 -10.82 -3.28 21.20
C GLU A 187 -12.10 -3.59 20.39
N THR A 188 -13.26 -3.15 20.88
CA THR A 188 -14.53 -3.31 20.15
C THR A 188 -14.78 -2.16 19.17
N LEU A 189 -14.04 -1.07 19.29
CA LEU A 189 -14.24 0.14 18.50
C LEU A 189 -13.85 -0.11 17.04
N HIS A 190 -12.69 -0.76 16.83
CA HIS A 190 -12.22 -1.21 15.51
C HIS A 190 -13.31 -1.99 14.77
N LEU A 191 -13.81 -3.08 15.38
CA LEU A 191 -14.84 -3.93 14.79
C LEU A 191 -16.14 -3.17 14.48
N VAL A 192 -16.57 -2.25 15.36
CA VAL A 192 -17.80 -1.47 15.13
C VAL A 192 -17.60 -0.46 14.00
N LEU A 193 -16.42 0.17 13.89
CA LEU A 193 -16.09 1.10 12.80
C LEU A 193 -15.99 0.37 11.46
N GLU A 194 -15.32 -0.79 11.41
CA GLU A 194 -15.25 -1.65 10.22
C GLU A 194 -16.65 -2.07 9.75
N THR A 195 -17.49 -2.57 10.67
CA THR A 195 -18.89 -2.94 10.36
C THR A 195 -19.70 -1.74 9.87
N LEU A 196 -19.46 -0.55 10.43
CA LEU A 196 -20.12 0.68 10.03
C LEU A 196 -19.66 1.12 8.63
N GLN A 197 -18.38 0.98 8.31
CA GLN A 197 -17.84 1.26 6.97
C GLN A 197 -18.55 0.38 5.92
N ALA A 198 -18.64 -0.94 6.18
CA ALA A 198 -19.37 -1.88 5.33
C ALA A 198 -20.86 -1.52 5.19
N ALA A 199 -21.52 -1.14 6.29
CA ALA A 199 -22.92 -0.70 6.27
C ALA A 199 -23.12 0.58 5.45
N VAL A 200 -22.23 1.56 5.54
CA VAL A 200 -22.30 2.79 4.74
C VAL A 200 -22.16 2.49 3.24
N LYS A 201 -21.21 1.63 2.86
CA LYS A 201 -21.01 1.19 1.47
C LYS A 201 -22.28 0.49 0.92
N ALA A 202 -22.94 -0.34 1.73
CA ALA A 202 -24.19 -1.03 1.36
C ALA A 202 -25.45 -0.15 1.34
N GLY A 203 -25.44 1.01 2.03
CA GLY A 203 -26.62 1.87 2.20
C GLY A 203 -27.09 2.61 0.95
N HIS A 204 -26.24 2.74 -0.07
CA HIS A 204 -26.53 3.36 -1.37
C HIS A 204 -27.39 4.64 -1.28
N GLY A 205 -28.61 4.63 -1.84
CA GLY A 205 -29.47 5.82 -1.96
C GLY A 205 -30.00 6.38 -0.63
N LEU A 206 -29.90 5.62 0.47
CA LEU A 206 -30.30 6.07 1.80
C LEU A 206 -29.16 6.78 2.54
N SER A 207 -27.91 6.63 2.10
CA SER A 207 -26.73 7.20 2.77
C SER A 207 -26.81 8.73 2.88
N ALA A 208 -27.33 9.42 1.87
CA ALA A 208 -27.48 10.88 1.89
C ALA A 208 -28.43 11.39 3.00
N SER A 209 -29.41 10.58 3.40
CA SER A 209 -30.33 10.93 4.49
C SER A 209 -29.71 10.71 5.88
N VAL A 210 -28.71 9.83 5.96
CA VAL A 210 -28.05 9.42 7.22
C VAL A 210 -26.77 10.19 7.49
N GLU A 211 -26.04 10.62 6.44
CA GLU A 211 -24.87 11.51 6.52
C GLU A 211 -24.97 12.59 7.60
N PRO A 212 -26.06 13.41 7.68
CA PRO A 212 -26.11 14.53 8.63
C PRO A 212 -26.12 14.10 10.09
N ILE A 213 -26.45 12.83 10.37
CA ILE A 213 -26.45 12.23 11.71
C ILE A 213 -25.13 11.49 11.93
N LEU A 214 -24.70 10.71 10.94
CA LEU A 214 -23.55 9.82 11.08
C LEU A 214 -22.22 10.57 11.09
N SER A 215 -22.00 11.49 10.16
CA SER A 215 -20.72 12.21 10.04
C SER A 215 -20.32 12.95 11.32
N PRO A 216 -21.20 13.69 12.02
CA PRO A 216 -20.85 14.30 13.31
C PRO A 216 -20.42 13.31 14.38
N ILE A 217 -21.00 12.11 14.40
CA ILE A 217 -20.70 11.08 15.39
C ILE A 217 -19.31 10.51 15.12
N ILE A 218 -19.02 10.17 13.86
CA ILE A 218 -17.72 9.61 13.48
C ILE A 218 -16.61 10.64 13.59
N LEU A 219 -16.87 11.90 13.24
CA LEU A 219 -15.92 12.99 13.48
C LEU A 219 -15.62 13.17 14.96
N ASN A 220 -16.61 13.03 15.84
CA ASN A 220 -16.38 13.12 17.28
C ASN A 220 -15.54 11.95 17.80
N VAL A 221 -15.77 10.73 17.32
CA VAL A 221 -14.93 9.56 17.65
C VAL A 221 -13.51 9.78 17.15
N TRP A 222 -13.36 10.20 15.89
CA TRP A 222 -12.07 10.52 15.31
C TRP A 222 -11.31 11.59 16.13
N VAL A 223 -11.94 12.71 16.49
CA VAL A 223 -11.30 13.74 17.33
C VAL A 223 -10.88 13.20 18.70
N GLN A 224 -11.67 12.32 19.31
CA GLN A 224 -11.35 11.72 20.61
C GLN A 224 -10.16 10.74 20.55
N HIS A 225 -9.93 10.14 19.38
CA HIS A 225 -8.92 9.10 19.16
C HIS A 225 -7.88 9.47 18.09
N VAL A 226 -7.72 10.76 17.77
CA VAL A 226 -6.82 11.22 16.69
C VAL A 226 -5.34 10.88 16.94
N SER A 227 -4.97 10.65 18.20
CA SER A 227 -3.62 10.21 18.58
C SER A 227 -3.44 8.69 18.58
N ASP A 228 -4.51 7.91 18.43
CA ASP A 228 -4.46 6.46 18.24
C ASP A 228 -4.45 6.16 16.75
N PRO A 229 -3.31 5.68 16.19
CA PRO A 229 -3.20 5.49 14.75
C PRO A 229 -4.18 4.45 14.21
N PHE A 230 -4.53 3.41 14.98
CA PHE A 230 -5.42 2.34 14.50
C PHE A 230 -6.86 2.84 14.43
N ILE A 231 -7.37 3.38 15.55
CA ILE A 231 -8.76 3.88 15.61
C ILE A 231 -8.95 5.10 14.70
N SER A 232 -7.94 5.97 14.59
CA SER A 232 -8.00 7.13 13.70
C SER A 232 -8.15 6.72 12.23
N ILE A 233 -7.42 5.70 11.78
CA ILE A 233 -7.52 5.17 10.41
C ILE A 233 -8.91 4.60 10.17
N ASP A 234 -9.42 3.73 11.06
CA ASP A 234 -10.77 3.16 10.93
C ASP A 234 -11.86 4.24 10.83
N ALA A 235 -11.74 5.29 11.65
CA ALA A 235 -12.70 6.39 11.65
C ALA A 235 -12.61 7.22 10.35
N LEU A 236 -11.40 7.47 9.84
CA LEU A 236 -11.18 8.13 8.55
C LEU A 236 -11.75 7.30 7.39
N GLU A 237 -11.57 5.99 7.42
CA GLU A 237 -12.11 5.06 6.44
C GLU A 237 -13.65 5.08 6.40
N VAL A 238 -14.31 5.15 7.56
CA VAL A 238 -15.76 5.34 7.63
C VAL A 238 -16.16 6.70 7.03
N LEU A 239 -15.43 7.78 7.35
CA LEU A 239 -15.69 9.11 6.80
C LEU A 239 -15.50 9.13 5.27
N GLU A 240 -14.52 8.41 4.75
CA GLU A 240 -14.28 8.25 3.32
C GLU A 240 -15.40 7.45 2.65
N ALA A 241 -15.84 6.34 3.27
CA ALA A 241 -17.01 5.60 2.81
C ALA A 241 -18.26 6.48 2.76
N ILE A 242 -18.46 7.38 3.74
CA ILE A 242 -19.55 8.36 3.73
C ILE A 242 -19.37 9.34 2.58
N LYS A 243 -18.19 9.94 2.41
CA LYS A 243 -17.88 10.88 1.31
C LYS A 243 -18.19 10.25 -0.05
N ASN A 244 -17.77 9.01 -0.26
CA ASN A 244 -17.91 8.29 -1.54
C ASN A 244 -19.32 7.71 -1.76
N ALA A 245 -20.19 7.72 -0.74
CA ALA A 245 -21.56 7.25 -0.88
C ALA A 245 -22.40 8.18 -1.78
N PRO A 246 -23.36 7.63 -2.55
CA PRO A 246 -24.16 8.40 -3.51
C PRO A 246 -24.90 9.58 -2.85
N GLY A 247 -24.60 10.81 -3.31
CA GLY A 247 -25.24 12.04 -2.85
C GLY A 247 -24.68 12.62 -1.54
N CYS A 248 -23.66 12.01 -0.93
CA CYS A 248 -23.11 12.44 0.36
C CYS A 248 -21.93 13.42 0.26
N MET A 249 -21.16 13.40 -0.84
CA MET A 249 -19.92 14.17 -0.94
C MET A 249 -20.09 15.68 -0.67
N HIS A 250 -21.01 16.35 -1.38
CA HIS A 250 -21.25 17.78 -1.18
C HIS A 250 -21.73 18.13 0.25
N PRO A 251 -22.78 17.48 0.83
CA PRO A 251 -23.21 17.80 2.18
C PRO A 251 -22.14 17.48 3.24
N PHE A 252 -21.40 16.39 3.07
CA PHE A 252 -20.28 16.02 3.94
C PHE A 252 -19.20 17.11 3.95
N ILE A 253 -18.67 17.47 2.78
CA ILE A 253 -17.61 18.49 2.65
C ILE A 253 -18.09 19.84 3.21
N SER A 254 -19.32 20.25 2.89
CA SER A 254 -19.91 21.51 3.39
C SER A 254 -20.01 21.55 4.92
N ARG A 255 -20.14 20.39 5.57
CA ARG A 255 -20.25 20.26 7.02
C ARG A 255 -18.87 20.25 7.71
N VAL A 256 -17.91 19.55 7.12
CA VAL A 256 -16.61 19.27 7.75
C VAL A 256 -15.62 20.41 7.59
N VAL A 257 -15.53 20.99 6.39
CA VAL A 257 -14.51 21.99 6.04
C VAL A 257 -14.52 23.22 6.96
N PRO A 258 -15.67 23.80 7.39
CA PRO A 258 -15.67 24.93 8.32
C PRO A 258 -15.02 24.61 9.67
N SER A 259 -15.20 23.39 10.19
CA SER A 259 -14.60 22.96 11.45
C SER A 259 -13.09 22.80 11.29
N ILE A 260 -12.64 22.16 10.21
CA ILE A 260 -11.21 22.04 9.89
C ILE A 260 -10.57 23.42 9.79
N ARG A 261 -11.18 24.34 9.03
CA ARG A 261 -10.69 25.72 8.93
C ARG A 261 -10.46 26.36 10.29
N SER A 262 -11.41 26.21 11.23
CA SER A 262 -11.27 26.76 12.58
C SER A 262 -10.13 26.15 13.38
N ILE A 263 -9.80 24.88 13.14
CA ILE A 263 -8.66 24.18 13.75
C ILE A 263 -7.36 24.76 13.17
N LEU A 264 -7.25 24.83 11.84
CA LEU A 264 -6.05 25.30 11.14
C LEU A 264 -5.76 26.80 11.34
N GLU A 265 -6.78 27.64 11.59
CA GLU A 265 -6.58 29.06 11.92
C GLU A 265 -5.99 29.29 13.32
N LYS A 266 -6.06 28.28 14.21
CA LYS A 266 -5.60 28.38 15.60
C LYS A 266 -4.85 27.10 16.03
N PRO A 267 -3.75 26.74 15.33
CA PRO A 267 -3.08 25.44 15.54
C PRO A 267 -2.53 25.31 16.97
N GLN A 268 -1.99 26.41 17.52
CA GLN A 268 -1.41 26.46 18.87
C GLN A 268 -2.41 26.25 20.02
N LEU A 269 -3.72 26.23 19.74
CA LEU A 269 -4.78 26.01 20.73
C LEU A 269 -5.39 24.60 20.66
N GLN A 270 -4.93 23.77 19.73
CA GLN A 270 -5.49 22.44 19.48
C GLN A 270 -4.78 21.38 20.33
N SER A 271 -5.44 20.24 20.50
CA SER A 271 -4.80 19.05 21.07
C SER A 271 -3.74 18.50 20.12
N GLU A 272 -2.78 17.78 20.68
CA GLU A 272 -1.76 17.06 19.92
C GLU A 272 -2.39 16.13 18.88
N GLY A 273 -1.79 16.08 17.69
CA GLY A 273 -2.29 15.29 16.55
C GLY A 273 -3.49 15.88 15.79
N LEU A 274 -4.30 16.76 16.40
CA LEU A 274 -5.53 17.23 15.76
C LEU A 274 -5.29 18.10 14.52
N VAL A 275 -4.23 18.91 14.51
CA VAL A 275 -3.86 19.74 13.34
C VAL A 275 -3.40 18.84 12.18
N ALA A 276 -2.47 17.92 12.46
CA ALA A 276 -1.96 16.96 11.49
C ALA A 276 -3.10 16.08 10.92
N GLY A 277 -3.92 15.49 11.79
CA GLY A 277 -5.08 14.71 11.38
C GLY A 277 -6.12 15.54 10.60
N SER A 278 -6.29 16.82 10.89
CA SER A 278 -7.22 17.67 10.12
C SER A 278 -6.70 17.95 8.71
N LEU A 279 -5.38 18.05 8.53
CA LEU A 279 -4.75 18.15 7.21
C LEU A 279 -4.90 16.84 6.44
N ASP A 280 -4.76 15.71 7.12
CA ASP A 280 -4.99 14.38 6.53
C ASP A 280 -6.44 14.18 6.08
N LEU A 281 -7.41 14.56 6.92
CA LEU A 281 -8.83 14.59 6.56
C LEU A 281 -9.10 15.51 5.35
N LEU A 282 -8.39 16.63 5.21
CA LEU A 282 -8.47 17.45 3.98
C LEU A 282 -7.90 16.72 2.77
N THR A 283 -6.76 16.05 2.90
CA THR A 283 -6.16 15.23 1.84
C THR A 283 -7.16 14.20 1.33
N MET A 284 -7.79 13.45 2.24
CA MET A 284 -8.87 12.50 1.90
C MET A 284 -10.04 13.21 1.21
N ILE A 285 -10.50 14.36 1.72
CA ILE A 285 -11.59 15.13 1.10
C ILE A 285 -11.26 15.55 -0.34
N LEU A 286 -10.01 15.95 -0.62
CA LEU A 286 -9.58 16.45 -1.92
C LEU A 286 -9.44 15.36 -2.98
N LYS A 287 -9.12 14.12 -2.57
CA LYS A 287 -9.00 12.95 -3.46
C LYS A 287 -10.32 12.69 -4.17
N ASN A 288 -10.32 12.54 -5.50
CA ASN A 288 -11.53 12.27 -6.31
C ASN A 288 -12.68 13.31 -6.20
N ALA A 289 -12.44 14.49 -5.63
CA ALA A 289 -13.47 15.52 -5.50
C ALA A 289 -13.67 16.32 -6.79
N PRO A 290 -14.92 16.68 -7.16
CA PRO A 290 -15.22 17.62 -8.23
C PRO A 290 -14.56 18.99 -8.05
N SER A 291 -14.18 19.62 -9.16
CA SER A 291 -13.45 20.90 -9.15
C SER A 291 -14.13 22.02 -8.35
N ASP A 292 -15.47 22.10 -8.36
CA ASP A 292 -16.22 23.08 -7.58
C ASP A 292 -16.08 22.87 -6.06
N LEU A 293 -16.03 21.62 -5.60
CA LEU A 293 -15.80 21.26 -4.21
C LEU A 293 -14.34 21.49 -3.82
N VAL A 294 -13.38 21.10 -4.68
CA VAL A 294 -11.96 21.38 -4.47
C VAL A 294 -11.72 22.89 -4.31
N LYS A 295 -12.36 23.71 -5.16
CA LYS A 295 -12.30 25.16 -5.04
C LYS A 295 -12.89 25.66 -3.72
N ALA A 296 -14.03 25.12 -3.28
CA ALA A 296 -14.62 25.51 -2.00
C ALA A 296 -13.69 25.19 -0.81
N VAL A 297 -13.03 24.04 -0.84
CA VAL A 297 -12.02 23.66 0.15
C VAL A 297 -10.81 24.59 0.08
N PHE A 298 -10.35 24.93 -1.15
CA PHE A 298 -9.25 25.87 -1.36
C PHE A 298 -9.53 27.24 -0.76
N ASP A 299 -10.71 27.81 -1.03
CA ASP A 299 -11.13 29.14 -0.55
C ASP A 299 -11.12 29.23 0.99
N MET A 300 -11.26 28.10 1.69
CA MET A 300 -11.34 28.03 3.14
C MET A 300 -10.03 27.60 3.82
N CYS A 301 -9.31 26.63 3.25
CA CYS A 301 -8.26 25.90 3.94
C CYS A 301 -6.87 26.01 3.30
N PHE A 302 -6.74 26.38 2.02
CA PHE A 302 -5.44 26.42 1.34
C PHE A 302 -4.44 27.33 2.04
N HIS A 303 -4.87 28.55 2.40
CA HIS A 303 -3.97 29.49 3.06
C HIS A 303 -3.54 29.05 4.47
N PRO A 304 -4.44 28.61 5.36
CA PRO A 304 -4.06 27.99 6.63
C PRO A 304 -3.12 26.79 6.48
N SER A 305 -3.36 25.89 5.52
CA SER A 305 -2.48 24.73 5.29
C SER A 305 -1.06 25.14 4.91
N ILE A 306 -0.90 26.14 4.02
CA ILE A 306 0.43 26.70 3.71
C ILE A 306 1.07 27.35 4.94
N GLN A 307 0.30 28.09 5.72
CA GLN A 307 0.84 28.77 6.90
C GLN A 307 1.38 27.76 7.93
N ILE A 308 0.65 26.67 8.18
CA ILE A 308 1.10 25.59 9.06
C ILE A 308 2.42 25.01 8.57
N LEU A 309 2.54 24.69 7.27
CA LEU A 309 3.78 24.17 6.69
C LEU A 309 4.97 25.13 6.87
N LEU A 310 4.73 26.44 6.75
CA LEU A 310 5.78 27.46 6.85
C LEU A 310 6.21 27.73 8.30
N GLU A 311 5.30 27.62 9.27
CA GLU A 311 5.51 28.06 10.65
C GLU A 311 5.73 26.91 11.65
N SER A 312 5.16 25.73 11.38
CA SER A 312 5.22 24.59 12.29
C SER A 312 6.63 24.04 12.45
N GLN A 313 6.88 23.47 13.63
CA GLN A 313 8.06 22.67 13.96
C GLN A 313 7.69 21.22 14.26
N ASP A 314 6.40 20.87 14.20
CA ASP A 314 5.93 19.51 14.35
C ASP A 314 6.06 18.76 13.02
N HIS A 315 6.70 17.59 13.05
CA HIS A 315 6.98 16.83 11.83
C HIS A 315 5.71 16.27 11.20
N GLY A 316 4.72 15.86 12.00
CA GLY A 316 3.44 15.35 11.50
C GLY A 316 2.67 16.46 10.80
N GLU A 317 2.52 17.63 11.43
CA GLU A 317 1.88 18.78 10.80
C GLU A 317 2.54 19.18 9.47
N MET A 318 3.87 19.18 9.41
CA MET A 318 4.60 19.48 8.17
C MET A 318 4.38 18.42 7.09
N GLN A 319 4.42 17.14 7.44
CA GLN A 319 4.18 16.02 6.53
C GLN A 319 2.76 16.06 5.97
N ASN A 320 1.74 16.07 6.82
CA ASN A 320 0.34 16.09 6.40
C ASN A 320 -0.01 17.39 5.66
N ALA A 321 0.61 18.54 5.99
CA ALA A 321 0.45 19.76 5.21
C ALA A 321 1.06 19.64 3.82
N THR A 322 2.21 18.98 3.69
CA THR A 322 2.87 18.72 2.40
C THR A 322 1.97 17.88 1.50
N GLU A 323 1.41 16.80 2.03
CA GLU A 323 0.48 15.91 1.31
C GLU A 323 -0.84 16.61 0.96
N CYS A 324 -1.39 17.39 1.88
CA CYS A 324 -2.58 18.20 1.63
C CYS A 324 -2.36 19.19 0.47
N LEU A 325 -1.20 19.85 0.42
CA LEU A 325 -0.84 20.75 -0.68
C LEU A 325 -0.60 20.00 -2.00
N ALA A 326 -0.02 18.80 -1.94
CA ALA A 326 0.10 17.92 -3.09
C ALA A 326 -1.28 17.52 -3.65
N ALA A 327 -2.23 17.19 -2.78
CA ALA A 327 -3.62 16.88 -3.16
C ALA A 327 -4.34 18.10 -3.77
N PHE A 328 -4.13 19.31 -3.23
CA PHE A 328 -4.66 20.53 -3.85
C PHE A 328 -4.14 20.73 -5.28
N LEU A 329 -2.85 20.48 -5.52
CA LEU A 329 -2.24 20.59 -6.84
C LEU A 329 -2.77 19.52 -7.79
N SER A 330 -2.91 18.28 -7.33
CA SER A 330 -3.43 17.16 -8.11
C SER A 330 -4.88 17.41 -8.56
N SER A 331 -5.75 17.81 -7.62
CA SER A 331 -7.17 18.02 -7.88
C SER A 331 -7.45 19.35 -8.59
N GLY A 332 -6.74 20.42 -8.25
CA GLY A 332 -6.97 21.77 -8.79
C GLY A 332 -6.19 22.12 -10.05
N LYS A 333 -5.09 21.41 -10.32
CA LYS A 333 -4.23 21.57 -11.50
C LYS A 333 -3.91 23.06 -11.80
N GLN A 334 -4.04 23.47 -13.06
CA GLN A 334 -3.80 24.86 -13.50
C GLN A 334 -4.82 25.86 -12.95
N ASP A 335 -6.07 25.42 -12.72
CA ASP A 335 -7.15 26.30 -12.27
C ASP A 335 -6.91 26.84 -10.87
N LEU A 336 -6.19 26.07 -10.03
CA LEU A 336 -5.80 26.44 -8.68
C LEU A 336 -5.12 27.82 -8.60
N LEU A 337 -4.27 28.14 -9.58
CA LEU A 337 -3.58 29.43 -9.61
C LEU A 337 -4.56 30.60 -9.73
N GLY A 338 -5.65 30.41 -10.49
CA GLY A 338 -6.68 31.43 -10.69
C GLY A 338 -7.61 31.63 -9.50
N TRP A 339 -7.73 30.65 -8.60
CA TRP A 339 -8.68 30.71 -7.48
C TRP A 339 -8.29 31.73 -6.41
N GLY A 340 -6.99 31.93 -6.18
CA GLY A 340 -6.47 32.91 -5.21
C GLY A 340 -6.57 34.37 -5.63
N GLY A 341 -7.17 34.67 -6.80
CA GLY A 341 -7.32 36.01 -7.36
C GLY A 341 -6.05 36.56 -8.02
N ASP A 342 -4.88 36.35 -7.42
CA ASP A 342 -3.56 36.65 -7.99
C ASP A 342 -2.75 35.35 -8.23
N PRO A 343 -2.69 34.86 -9.48
CA PRO A 343 -1.90 33.68 -9.84
C PRO A 343 -0.42 33.75 -9.43
N GLY A 344 0.18 34.95 -9.49
CA GLY A 344 1.59 35.14 -9.12
C GLY A 344 1.81 34.98 -7.62
N LEU A 345 0.89 35.49 -6.80
CA LEU A 345 0.94 35.31 -5.35
C LEU A 345 0.70 33.85 -4.94
N THR A 346 -0.26 33.18 -5.56
CA THR A 346 -0.54 31.75 -5.31
C THR A 346 0.69 30.90 -5.66
N MET A 347 1.28 31.15 -6.84
CA MET A 347 2.52 30.47 -7.26
C MET A 347 3.67 30.72 -6.28
N LYS A 348 3.85 31.98 -5.84
CA LYS A 348 4.87 32.32 -4.85
C LYS A 348 4.70 31.52 -3.56
N ARG A 349 3.48 31.41 -3.03
CA ARG A 349 3.21 30.65 -1.79
C ARG A 349 3.55 29.16 -1.93
N LEU A 350 3.24 28.57 -3.08
CA LEU A 350 3.62 27.18 -3.39
C LEU A 350 5.14 27.00 -3.46
N LEU A 351 5.86 27.97 -4.03
CA LEU A 351 7.32 27.96 -4.08
C LEU A 351 7.96 28.22 -2.70
N ASP A 352 7.37 29.09 -1.88
CA ASP A 352 7.80 29.33 -0.49
C ASP A 352 7.71 28.03 0.34
N ALA A 353 6.64 27.24 0.13
CA ALA A 353 6.48 25.91 0.71
C ALA A 353 7.59 24.94 0.26
N ALA A 354 7.87 24.87 -1.05
CA ALA A 354 8.97 24.03 -1.57
C ALA A 354 10.33 24.47 -0.99
N ASN A 355 10.59 25.77 -0.92
CA ASN A 355 11.82 26.32 -0.36
C ASN A 355 11.99 25.97 1.12
N ARG A 356 10.91 26.01 1.93
CA ARG A 356 10.95 25.60 3.34
C ARG A 356 11.29 24.11 3.49
N LEU A 357 10.65 23.23 2.71
CA LEU A 357 10.87 21.79 2.79
C LEU A 357 12.26 21.36 2.27
N LEU A 358 12.84 22.14 1.37
CA LEU A 358 14.19 21.92 0.83
C LEU A 358 15.29 22.65 1.63
N ASP A 359 14.94 23.39 2.68
CA ASP A 359 15.90 24.08 3.52
C ASP A 359 16.83 23.07 4.22
N PRO A 360 18.17 23.18 4.08
CA PRO A 360 19.11 22.31 4.78
C PRO A 360 18.97 22.30 6.30
N ASP A 361 18.46 23.38 6.90
CA ASP A 361 18.34 23.53 8.36
C ASP A 361 17.06 22.87 8.93
N VAL A 362 16.11 22.49 8.07
CA VAL A 362 14.90 21.76 8.47
C VAL A 362 15.22 20.28 8.68
N GLU A 363 14.70 19.67 9.74
CA GLU A 363 14.91 18.24 9.99
C GLU A 363 14.38 17.38 8.83
N SER A 364 15.08 16.28 8.52
CA SER A 364 14.74 15.45 7.35
C SER A 364 13.38 14.74 7.47
N SER A 365 12.96 14.42 8.69
CA SER A 365 11.67 13.79 9.01
C SER A 365 10.49 14.64 8.53
N GLY A 366 10.44 15.93 8.88
CA GLY A 366 9.35 16.84 8.46
C GLY A 366 9.27 17.10 6.94
N SER A 367 10.26 16.66 6.15
CA SER A 367 10.28 16.85 4.69
C SER A 367 10.14 15.54 3.91
N LEU A 368 9.73 14.44 4.55
CA LEU A 368 9.71 13.11 3.94
C LEU A 368 8.95 13.07 2.60
N PHE A 369 7.82 13.77 2.52
CA PHE A 369 6.92 13.78 1.35
C PHE A 369 7.17 14.93 0.36
N VAL A 370 8.25 15.69 0.53
CA VAL A 370 8.58 16.83 -0.36
C VAL A 370 8.71 16.41 -1.83
N GLY A 371 9.15 15.19 -2.08
CA GLY A 371 9.32 14.65 -3.43
C GLY A 371 8.01 14.60 -4.21
N SER A 372 6.96 14.05 -3.58
CA SER A 372 5.62 13.99 -4.16
C SER A 372 5.09 15.39 -4.44
N TYR A 373 5.17 16.30 -3.47
CA TYR A 373 4.72 17.69 -3.62
C TYR A 373 5.41 18.43 -4.78
N ILE A 374 6.73 18.31 -4.93
CA ILE A 374 7.45 18.97 -6.02
C ILE A 374 7.10 18.32 -7.37
N LEU A 375 6.92 17.00 -7.41
CA LEU A 375 6.48 16.30 -8.61
C LEU A 375 5.10 16.82 -9.06
N GLN A 376 4.17 17.00 -8.11
CA GLN A 376 2.86 17.60 -8.33
C GLN A 376 2.95 19.02 -8.93
N LEU A 377 3.86 19.85 -8.43
CA LEU A 377 4.12 21.19 -8.99
C LEU A 377 4.61 21.10 -10.44
N ILE A 378 5.58 20.23 -10.71
CA ILE A 378 6.20 20.10 -12.04
C ILE A 378 5.19 19.57 -13.07
N LEU A 379 4.41 18.56 -12.70
CA LEU A 379 3.45 17.91 -13.61
C LEU A 379 2.25 18.80 -13.90
N ASN A 380 1.65 19.39 -12.87
CA ASN A 380 0.42 20.16 -13.05
C ASN A 380 0.68 21.62 -13.45
N LEU A 381 1.80 22.21 -13.04
CA LEU A 381 2.15 23.61 -13.27
C LEU A 381 3.39 23.80 -14.17
N GLN A 382 3.62 22.88 -15.10
CA GLN A 382 4.84 22.82 -15.92
C GLN A 382 5.27 24.18 -16.50
N SER A 383 4.36 24.89 -17.17
CA SER A 383 4.70 26.16 -17.84
C SER A 383 5.13 27.27 -16.86
N GLN A 384 4.53 27.28 -15.67
CA GLN A 384 4.82 28.23 -14.60
C GLN A 384 6.08 27.83 -13.83
N MET A 385 6.41 26.54 -13.78
CA MET A 385 7.61 26.02 -13.13
C MET A 385 8.89 26.27 -13.93
N VAL A 386 8.84 26.36 -15.28
CA VAL A 386 10.03 26.51 -16.15
C VAL A 386 11.01 27.60 -15.65
N PRO A 387 10.58 28.83 -15.31
CA PRO A 387 11.48 29.88 -14.84
C PRO A 387 12.15 29.58 -13.49
N HIS A 388 11.55 28.71 -12.68
CA HIS A 388 11.97 28.39 -11.32
C HIS A 388 12.79 27.09 -11.23
N ILE A 389 12.86 26.28 -12.30
CA ILE A 389 13.63 25.04 -12.33
C ILE A 389 15.10 25.23 -11.91
N PRO A 390 15.82 26.29 -12.35
CA PRO A 390 17.22 26.45 -11.93
C PRO A 390 17.41 26.62 -10.42
N GLU A 391 16.52 27.39 -9.78
CA GLU A 391 16.52 27.61 -8.33
C GLU A 391 16.11 26.33 -7.59
N LEU A 392 15.09 25.63 -8.10
CA LEU A 392 14.63 24.36 -7.57
C LEU A 392 15.74 23.30 -7.59
N VAL A 393 16.45 23.12 -8.72
CA VAL A 393 17.57 22.18 -8.81
C VAL A 393 18.68 22.53 -7.84
N THR A 394 18.98 23.83 -7.67
CA THR A 394 19.95 24.28 -6.68
C THR A 394 19.51 23.91 -5.25
N ALA A 395 18.24 24.09 -4.92
CA ALA A 395 17.68 23.75 -3.61
C ALA A 395 17.68 22.22 -3.38
N ILE A 396 17.26 21.42 -4.36
CA ILE A 396 17.29 19.95 -4.32
C ILE A 396 18.71 19.45 -4.06
N VAL A 397 19.70 19.92 -4.82
CA VAL A 397 21.09 19.51 -4.66
C VAL A 397 21.62 19.85 -3.26
N ARG A 398 21.32 21.05 -2.74
CA ARG A 398 21.72 21.43 -1.38
C ARG A 398 21.07 20.53 -0.32
N ARG A 399 19.77 20.22 -0.48
CA ARG A 399 19.03 19.33 0.41
C ARG A 399 19.59 17.91 0.38
N MET A 400 19.89 17.37 -0.79
CA MET A 400 20.55 16.06 -0.93
C MET A 400 21.91 16.02 -0.22
N GLN A 401 22.68 17.10 -0.28
CA GLN A 401 23.99 17.21 0.37
C GLN A 401 23.93 17.32 1.90
N SER A 402 22.79 17.72 2.46
CA SER A 402 22.59 17.88 3.92
C SER A 402 21.83 16.73 4.56
N CYS A 403 20.90 16.08 3.85
CA CYS A 403 20.09 15.00 4.43
C CYS A 403 20.86 13.67 4.53
N GLU A 404 20.52 12.88 5.56
CA GLU A 404 21.09 11.55 5.80
C GLU A 404 20.10 10.41 5.50
N ILE A 405 18.81 10.71 5.44
CA ILE A 405 17.75 9.72 5.17
C ILE A 405 17.82 9.30 3.69
N SER A 406 18.07 8.00 3.45
CA SER A 406 18.18 7.45 2.09
C SER A 406 16.87 7.62 1.30
N GLY A 407 15.72 7.33 1.91
CA GLY A 407 14.42 7.49 1.26
C GLY A 407 14.14 8.91 0.76
N LEU A 408 14.54 9.94 1.51
CA LEU A 408 14.42 11.33 1.08
C LEU A 408 15.30 11.62 -0.13
N LYS A 409 16.54 11.09 -0.17
CA LYS A 409 17.42 11.24 -1.33
C LYS A 409 16.87 10.54 -2.57
N SER A 410 16.37 9.31 -2.43
CA SER A 410 15.72 8.59 -3.53
C SER A 410 14.53 9.39 -4.07
N SER A 411 13.69 9.93 -3.18
CA SER A 411 12.56 10.77 -3.55
C SER A 411 12.97 12.04 -4.33
N LEU A 412 14.06 12.70 -3.91
CA LEU A 412 14.62 13.85 -4.61
C LEU A 412 15.28 13.49 -5.95
N LEU A 413 15.90 12.31 -6.06
CA LEU A 413 16.44 11.78 -7.32
C LEU A 413 15.34 11.55 -8.35
N VAL A 414 14.16 11.07 -7.94
CA VAL A 414 13.00 10.92 -8.84
C VAL A 414 12.60 12.26 -9.47
N ILE A 415 12.67 13.37 -8.72
CA ILE A 415 12.43 14.71 -9.29
C ILE A 415 13.47 15.03 -10.37
N LEU A 416 14.76 14.80 -10.09
CA LEU A 416 15.83 15.07 -11.05
C LEU A 416 15.69 14.20 -12.30
N ALA A 417 15.32 12.92 -12.14
CA ALA A 417 15.00 12.02 -13.24
C ALA A 417 13.82 12.54 -14.07
N ARG A 418 12.78 13.06 -13.41
CA ARG A 418 11.64 13.68 -14.11
C ARG A 418 12.06 14.91 -14.92
N LEU A 419 12.97 15.73 -14.38
CA LEU A 419 13.51 16.88 -15.13
C LEU A 419 14.31 16.45 -16.37
N VAL A 420 15.03 15.33 -16.33
CA VAL A 420 15.69 14.78 -17.53
C VAL A 420 14.65 14.50 -18.63
N HIS A 421 13.54 13.86 -18.29
CA HIS A 421 12.45 13.57 -19.24
C HIS A 421 11.82 14.84 -19.82
N LEU A 422 11.59 15.86 -18.99
CA LEU A 422 11.06 17.15 -19.46
C LEU A 422 12.02 17.91 -20.38
N CYS A 423 13.32 17.63 -20.28
CA CYS A 423 14.33 18.22 -21.15
C CYS A 423 14.53 17.43 -22.44
N ALA A 424 14.07 16.18 -22.53
CA ALA A 424 14.26 15.34 -23.70
C ALA A 424 13.60 15.94 -24.95
N PRO A 425 14.27 15.94 -26.13
CA PRO A 425 15.56 15.30 -26.42
C PRO A 425 16.81 16.13 -26.01
N ASN A 426 16.65 17.38 -25.57
CA ASN A 426 17.73 18.31 -25.21
C ASN A 426 18.25 18.12 -23.78
N VAL A 427 18.68 16.90 -23.44
CA VAL A 427 19.20 16.56 -22.10
C VAL A 427 20.42 17.41 -21.69
N ASP A 428 21.15 17.97 -22.66
CA ASP A 428 22.28 18.87 -22.43
C ASP A 428 21.94 20.09 -21.56
N TRP A 429 20.70 20.58 -21.62
CA TRP A 429 20.27 21.70 -20.77
C TRP A 429 20.27 21.32 -19.28
N PHE A 430 19.77 20.12 -18.95
CA PHE A 430 19.79 19.59 -17.58
C PHE A 430 21.23 19.41 -17.08
N ILE A 431 22.11 18.88 -17.94
CA ILE A 431 23.54 18.72 -17.63
C ILE A 431 24.17 20.09 -17.36
N THR A 432 23.93 21.06 -18.23
CA THR A 432 24.45 22.44 -18.07
C THR A 432 23.97 23.07 -16.77
N LEU A 433 22.71 22.83 -16.39
CA LEU A 433 22.16 23.33 -15.14
C LEU A 433 22.90 22.77 -13.92
N LEU A 434 23.16 21.46 -13.88
CA LEU A 434 23.90 20.84 -12.78
C LEU A 434 25.38 21.26 -12.74
N LEU A 435 26.00 21.56 -13.88
CA LEU A 435 27.37 22.08 -13.92
C LEU A 435 27.48 23.48 -13.27
N ALA A 436 26.41 24.27 -13.29
CA ALA A 436 26.36 25.61 -12.70
C ALA A 436 26.19 25.61 -11.16
N VAL A 437 25.85 24.46 -10.56
CA VAL A 437 25.59 24.31 -9.13
C VAL A 437 26.78 23.65 -8.42
N PRO A 438 27.19 24.11 -7.22
CA PRO A 438 28.30 23.50 -6.48
C PRO A 438 27.95 22.10 -5.93
N GLY A 439 28.91 21.17 -6.04
CA GLY A 439 28.82 19.81 -5.49
C GLY A 439 29.68 19.66 -4.23
N LYS A 440 29.11 19.30 -3.07
CA LYS A 440 29.90 19.07 -1.85
C LYS A 440 30.82 17.86 -2.04
N GLY A 441 32.14 18.09 -2.02
CA GLY A 441 33.15 17.02 -2.19
C GLY A 441 33.38 16.59 -3.64
N HIS A 442 32.81 17.31 -4.62
CA HIS A 442 32.96 17.06 -6.05
C HIS A 442 33.22 18.38 -6.80
N ASP A 443 33.61 18.29 -8.07
CA ASP A 443 33.88 19.48 -8.89
C ASP A 443 32.62 20.33 -9.16
N ASN A 444 31.46 19.68 -9.25
CA ASN A 444 30.16 20.30 -9.54
C ASN A 444 29.01 19.39 -9.07
N ALA A 445 27.77 19.89 -9.13
CA ALA A 445 26.60 19.13 -8.73
C ALA A 445 26.30 17.94 -9.64
N LEU A 446 26.68 17.98 -10.92
CA LEU A 446 26.51 16.83 -11.82
C LEU A 446 27.29 15.61 -11.31
N SER A 447 28.57 15.79 -10.98
CA SER A 447 29.41 14.73 -10.40
C SER A 447 28.84 14.19 -9.08
N TYR A 448 28.31 15.07 -8.23
CA TYR A 448 27.68 14.68 -6.96
C TYR A 448 26.39 13.89 -7.18
N VAL A 449 25.45 14.43 -7.96
CA VAL A 449 24.15 13.80 -8.24
C VAL A 449 24.34 12.45 -8.90
N MET A 450 25.23 12.34 -9.91
CA MET A 450 25.45 11.07 -10.60
C MET A 450 26.13 10.02 -9.71
N SER A 451 27.01 10.45 -8.79
CA SER A 451 27.60 9.54 -7.80
C SER A 451 26.54 9.01 -6.82
N GLU A 452 25.64 9.87 -6.36
CA GLU A 452 24.60 9.47 -5.42
C GLU A 452 23.49 8.65 -6.10
N TRP A 453 23.10 9.02 -7.32
CA TRP A 453 22.10 8.32 -8.10
C TRP A 453 22.55 6.89 -8.41
N THR A 454 23.76 6.72 -8.96
CA THR A 454 24.27 5.37 -9.28
C THR A 454 24.48 4.48 -8.07
N ARG A 455 24.63 5.06 -6.87
CA ARG A 455 24.71 4.34 -5.59
C ARG A 455 23.34 3.92 -5.09
N GLN A 456 22.30 4.73 -5.32
CA GLN A 456 20.95 4.50 -4.81
C GLN A 456 20.02 3.81 -5.80
N GLN A 457 20.38 3.69 -7.08
CA GLN A 457 19.49 3.18 -8.12
C GLN A 457 18.85 1.82 -7.78
N GLY A 458 19.62 0.88 -7.21
CA GLY A 458 19.11 -0.44 -6.79
C GLY A 458 18.28 -0.41 -5.50
N GLU A 459 18.23 0.71 -4.79
CA GLU A 459 17.43 0.91 -3.57
C GLU A 459 16.11 1.65 -3.87
N ILE A 460 15.86 2.04 -5.13
CA ILE A 460 14.63 2.72 -5.53
C ILE A 460 13.50 1.69 -5.58
N GLN A 461 12.44 1.94 -4.81
CA GLN A 461 11.25 1.10 -4.73
C GLN A 461 10.08 1.77 -5.46
N GLY A 462 9.14 0.93 -5.94
CA GLY A 462 7.95 1.34 -6.67
C GLY A 462 8.13 1.27 -8.19
N ALA A 463 7.19 0.59 -8.86
CA ALA A 463 7.26 0.30 -10.30
C ALA A 463 7.39 1.59 -11.13
N TYR A 464 6.60 2.62 -10.79
CA TYR A 464 6.66 3.93 -11.46
C TYR A 464 8.03 4.61 -11.27
N GLN A 465 8.55 4.68 -10.05
CA GLN A 465 9.82 5.35 -9.74
C GLN A 465 10.98 4.64 -10.44
N ILE A 466 10.96 3.30 -10.50
CA ILE A 466 11.93 2.48 -11.24
C ILE A 466 11.84 2.82 -12.73
N LYS A 467 10.65 2.81 -13.35
CA LYS A 467 10.47 3.21 -14.75
C LYS A 467 11.04 4.61 -15.02
N VAL A 468 10.69 5.61 -14.22
CA VAL A 468 11.12 7.00 -14.40
C VAL A 468 12.63 7.14 -14.31
N THR A 469 13.25 6.58 -13.27
CA THR A 469 14.69 6.71 -13.03
C THR A 469 15.54 5.92 -14.01
N THR A 470 15.15 4.67 -14.31
CA THR A 470 15.86 3.80 -15.27
C THR A 470 15.83 4.39 -16.68
N THR A 471 14.66 4.84 -17.15
CA THR A 471 14.55 5.48 -18.48
C THR A 471 15.28 6.83 -18.54
N ALA A 472 15.32 7.60 -17.45
CA ALA A 472 16.11 8.84 -17.39
C ALA A 472 17.61 8.58 -17.48
N LEU A 473 18.13 7.52 -16.84
CA LEU A 473 19.52 7.09 -16.97
C LEU A 473 19.86 6.69 -18.41
N ALA A 474 18.96 5.98 -19.10
CA ALA A 474 19.10 5.65 -20.52
C ALA A 474 19.14 6.91 -21.41
N LEU A 475 18.31 7.91 -21.14
CA LEU A 475 18.34 9.21 -21.84
C LEU A 475 19.66 9.96 -21.61
N LEU A 476 20.14 10.00 -20.36
CA LEU A 476 21.43 10.60 -20.02
C LEU A 476 22.57 9.92 -20.77
N LEU A 477 22.60 8.59 -20.81
CA LEU A 477 23.61 7.84 -21.56
C LEU A 477 23.49 8.07 -23.08
N SER A 478 22.27 8.14 -23.60
CA SER A 478 21.99 8.43 -25.02
C SER A 478 22.44 9.82 -25.46
N SER A 479 22.50 10.80 -24.54
CA SER A 479 22.96 12.18 -24.84
C SER A 479 24.42 12.24 -25.31
N ARG A 480 25.24 11.26 -24.91
CA ARG A 480 26.68 11.19 -25.20
C ARG A 480 27.45 12.45 -24.79
N ASN A 481 26.94 13.18 -23.79
CA ASN A 481 27.57 14.39 -23.33
C ASN A 481 28.94 14.07 -22.69
N LEU A 482 29.99 14.76 -23.15
CA LEU A 482 31.37 14.53 -22.71
C LEU A 482 31.58 14.79 -21.21
N GLU A 483 30.74 15.61 -20.58
CA GLU A 483 30.82 15.87 -19.14
C GLU A 483 30.47 14.63 -18.32
N LEU A 484 29.56 13.76 -18.81
CA LEU A 484 29.26 12.48 -18.17
C LEU A 484 30.47 11.53 -18.21
N ALA A 485 31.22 11.53 -19.32
CA ALA A 485 32.40 10.67 -19.49
C ALA A 485 33.58 11.05 -18.59
N LYS A 486 33.61 12.27 -18.03
CA LYS A 486 34.65 12.74 -17.09
C LYS A 486 34.42 12.25 -15.66
N ILE A 487 33.22 11.77 -15.35
CA ILE A 487 32.83 11.40 -13.99
C ILE A 487 33.22 9.95 -13.73
N ASN A 488 33.83 9.71 -12.58
CA ASN A 488 34.08 8.37 -12.06
C ASN A 488 33.24 8.15 -10.79
N VAL A 489 32.63 6.97 -10.69
CA VAL A 489 31.74 6.60 -9.58
C VAL A 489 32.14 5.25 -8.97
N GLN A 490 31.53 4.93 -7.83
CA GLN A 490 31.72 3.63 -7.18
C GLN A 490 31.13 2.51 -8.06
N GLY A 491 31.95 1.51 -8.35
CA GLY A 491 31.60 0.33 -9.14
C GLY A 491 31.16 -0.83 -8.27
N TYR A 492 31.97 -1.89 -8.25
CA TYR A 492 31.68 -3.14 -7.55
C TYR A 492 32.45 -3.21 -6.23
N LEU A 493 31.88 -3.91 -5.24
CA LEU A 493 32.53 -4.19 -3.98
C LEU A 493 33.71 -5.17 -4.20
N ILE A 494 34.91 -4.76 -3.80
CA ILE A 494 36.11 -5.60 -3.80
C ILE A 494 36.04 -6.51 -2.58
N LYS A 495 35.58 -7.76 -2.78
CA LYS A 495 35.53 -8.77 -1.72
C LYS A 495 36.96 -9.15 -1.30
N SER A 496 37.42 -8.61 -0.18
CA SER A 496 38.78 -8.81 0.34
C SER A 496 38.95 -10.10 1.16
N ASN A 497 37.87 -10.71 1.65
CA ASN A 497 37.89 -11.94 2.44
C ASN A 497 36.77 -12.93 2.04
N ALA A 498 37.05 -14.23 2.16
CA ALA A 498 36.05 -15.29 2.04
C ALA A 498 35.25 -15.43 3.35
N GLY A 499 33.91 -15.48 3.26
CA GLY A 499 32.98 -15.66 4.38
C GLY A 499 32.21 -14.40 4.77
N ILE A 500 31.34 -14.50 5.78
CA ILE A 500 30.48 -13.41 6.25
C ILE A 500 31.34 -12.28 6.86
N THR A 501 31.19 -11.07 6.30
CA THR A 501 31.77 -9.84 6.84
C THR A 501 30.82 -9.23 7.85
N THR A 502 31.14 -9.36 9.14
CA THR A 502 30.37 -8.75 10.23
C THR A 502 30.75 -7.28 10.42
N ARG A 503 29.87 -6.48 11.07
CA ARG A 503 30.13 -5.05 11.38
C ARG A 503 31.44 -4.78 12.13
N SER A 504 31.94 -5.74 12.91
CA SER A 504 33.25 -5.64 13.58
C SER A 504 34.42 -5.90 12.63
N LYS A 505 34.26 -6.79 11.64
CA LYS A 505 35.27 -7.05 10.61
C LYS A 505 35.37 -5.89 9.61
N SER A 506 34.25 -5.29 9.20
CA SER A 506 34.25 -4.13 8.30
C SER A 506 34.84 -2.86 8.94
N LYS A 507 34.81 -2.73 10.27
CA LYS A 507 35.56 -1.65 10.97
C LYS A 507 37.08 -1.81 10.88
N ILE A 508 37.58 -3.05 10.80
CA ILE A 508 39.02 -3.36 10.77
C ILE A 508 39.53 -3.39 9.32
N SER A 509 38.70 -3.86 8.38
CA SER A 509 38.94 -3.82 6.94
C SER A 509 37.71 -3.23 6.25
N PRO A 510 37.64 -1.90 6.06
CA PRO A 510 36.49 -1.27 5.43
C PRO A 510 36.30 -1.75 3.99
N ASP A 511 35.04 -1.75 3.58
CA ASP A 511 34.61 -2.09 2.24
C ASP A 511 35.32 -1.20 1.21
N GLN A 512 36.04 -1.82 0.28
CA GLN A 512 36.70 -1.13 -0.83
C GLN A 512 35.87 -1.32 -2.08
N TRP A 513 35.62 -0.24 -2.80
CA TRP A 513 34.85 -0.26 -4.04
C TRP A 513 35.78 0.02 -5.21
N THR A 514 35.53 -0.63 -6.35
CA THR A 514 36.19 -0.23 -7.59
C THR A 514 35.72 1.17 -7.99
N VAL A 515 36.54 1.87 -8.77
CA VAL A 515 36.19 3.16 -9.36
C VAL A 515 36.06 2.94 -10.86
N ILE A 516 34.89 3.23 -11.43
CA ILE A 516 34.61 3.02 -12.85
C ILE A 516 34.03 4.28 -13.49
N PRO A 517 34.20 4.47 -14.82
CA PRO A 517 33.58 5.59 -15.52
C PRO A 517 32.05 5.54 -15.42
N LEU A 518 31.43 6.71 -15.27
CA LEU A 518 29.98 6.84 -15.13
C LEU A 518 29.18 6.18 -16.27
N PRO A 519 29.55 6.32 -17.57
CA PRO A 519 28.83 5.63 -18.64
C PRO A 519 28.81 4.11 -18.49
N VAL A 520 29.90 3.52 -17.97
CA VAL A 520 29.99 2.08 -17.71
C VAL A 520 29.06 1.69 -16.56
N LYS A 521 29.04 2.48 -15.46
CA LYS A 521 28.14 2.21 -14.33
C LYS A 521 26.66 2.34 -14.72
N ILE A 522 26.30 3.37 -15.50
CA ILE A 522 24.92 3.53 -15.98
C ILE A 522 24.52 2.34 -16.82
N PHE A 523 25.35 1.94 -17.79
CA PHE A 523 25.06 0.78 -18.62
C PHE A 523 24.89 -0.50 -17.79
N ALA A 524 25.76 -0.72 -16.80
CA ALA A 524 25.66 -1.85 -15.88
C ALA A 524 24.34 -1.84 -15.09
N LEU A 525 23.90 -0.68 -14.58
CA LEU A 525 22.61 -0.56 -13.88
C LEU A 525 21.42 -0.88 -14.80
N LEU A 526 21.45 -0.40 -16.06
CA LEU A 526 20.41 -0.75 -17.04
C LEU A 526 20.41 -2.26 -17.35
N SER A 527 21.59 -2.90 -17.37
CA SER A 527 21.71 -4.35 -17.51
C SER A 527 21.21 -5.10 -16.26
N ASP A 528 21.47 -4.59 -15.06
CA ASP A 528 20.99 -5.17 -13.80
C ASP A 528 19.46 -5.18 -13.76
N THR A 529 18.81 -4.06 -14.12
CA THR A 529 17.34 -4.01 -14.23
C THR A 529 16.80 -5.04 -15.22
N LEU A 530 17.51 -5.29 -16.33
CA LEU A 530 17.11 -6.31 -17.29
C LEU A 530 17.26 -7.73 -16.72
N VAL A 531 18.32 -7.99 -15.94
CA VAL A 531 18.52 -9.26 -15.23
C VAL A 531 17.40 -9.48 -14.22
N GLU A 532 17.09 -8.49 -13.37
CA GLU A 532 16.01 -8.56 -12.39
C GLU A 532 14.66 -8.88 -13.04
N ILE A 533 14.33 -8.21 -14.15
CA ILE A 533 13.09 -8.50 -14.89
C ILE A 533 13.11 -9.93 -15.47
N GLN A 534 14.26 -10.41 -15.94
CA GLN A 534 14.38 -11.79 -16.46
C GLN A 534 14.21 -12.83 -15.35
N GLU A 535 14.79 -12.59 -14.18
CA GLU A 535 14.69 -13.49 -13.02
C GLU A 535 13.25 -13.56 -12.50
N GLN A 536 12.54 -12.43 -12.44
CA GLN A 536 11.13 -12.37 -12.00
C GLN A 536 10.13 -12.92 -13.02
N ALA A 537 10.55 -13.14 -14.27
CA ALA A 537 9.70 -13.64 -15.36
C ALA A 537 9.86 -15.12 -15.64
N LEU A 538 10.87 -15.76 -15.04
CA LEU A 538 10.91 -17.21 -15.00
C LEU A 538 9.66 -17.65 -14.25
N PRO A 539 8.88 -18.62 -14.77
CA PRO A 539 7.85 -19.24 -13.96
C PRO A 539 8.58 -19.88 -12.77
N GLY A 540 8.53 -19.21 -11.62
CA GLY A 540 8.70 -19.89 -10.35
C GLY A 540 7.62 -20.95 -10.29
N ASP A 541 7.93 -22.09 -9.70
CA ASP A 541 6.89 -22.85 -9.01
C ASP A 541 6.26 -21.88 -8.01
N ASP A 542 5.20 -21.18 -8.42
CA ASP A 542 4.35 -20.33 -7.57
C ASP A 542 3.54 -21.19 -6.57
N ASP A 543 3.93 -22.45 -6.33
CA ASP A 543 3.28 -23.43 -5.46
C ASP A 543 4.19 -23.97 -4.33
N ASP A 544 5.42 -23.47 -4.16
CA ASP A 544 6.22 -23.78 -2.96
C ASP A 544 6.58 -22.48 -2.23
N ASP A 545 5.73 -22.11 -1.27
CA ASP A 545 6.09 -21.28 -0.12
C ASP A 545 7.28 -21.96 0.60
N SER A 546 8.48 -21.73 0.07
CA SER A 546 9.71 -22.17 0.70
C SER A 546 10.00 -21.20 1.83
N ASP A 547 9.37 -21.50 2.97
CA ASP A 547 9.72 -21.03 4.29
C ASP A 547 11.23 -20.82 4.39
N TRP A 548 11.62 -19.61 4.76
CA TRP A 548 12.99 -19.30 5.12
C TRP A 548 13.41 -20.22 6.26
N GLU A 549 14.05 -21.36 5.95
CA GLU A 549 14.67 -22.21 6.95
C GLU A 549 15.70 -21.38 7.71
N GLU A 550 15.34 -20.96 8.93
CA GLU A 550 16.29 -20.43 9.89
C GLU A 550 17.42 -21.45 10.03
N VAL A 551 18.61 -21.08 9.59
CA VAL A 551 19.83 -21.89 9.72
C VAL A 551 20.10 -22.13 11.20
N LEU A 552 19.59 -23.26 11.72
CA LEU A 552 19.88 -23.75 13.05
C LEU A 552 21.36 -24.11 13.12
N TYR A 553 22.13 -23.29 13.84
CA TYR A 553 23.50 -23.60 14.20
C TYR A 553 23.54 -24.81 15.15
N GLY A 554 23.68 -26.00 14.59
CA GLY A 554 23.88 -27.26 15.30
C GLY A 554 24.95 -28.11 14.62
N SER A 555 26.07 -28.30 15.31
CA SER A 555 27.23 -29.07 14.85
C SER A 555 26.93 -30.53 14.50
N GLY A 556 27.40 -30.99 13.34
CA GLY A 556 27.77 -32.40 13.14
C GLY A 556 27.32 -33.04 11.82
N GLU A 557 28.32 -33.42 11.03
CA GLU A 557 28.31 -34.41 9.94
C GLU A 557 27.78 -33.99 8.55
N ILE A 558 28.72 -34.02 7.62
CA ILE A 558 28.59 -33.78 6.18
C ILE A 558 27.84 -34.96 5.56
N SER A 559 26.76 -34.69 4.82
CA SER A 559 26.28 -35.61 3.79
C SER A 559 26.09 -34.85 2.48
N GLU A 560 26.99 -35.14 1.54
CA GLU A 560 26.90 -34.71 0.15
C GLU A 560 25.67 -35.37 -0.51
N VAL A 561 24.63 -34.60 -0.78
CA VAL A 561 23.63 -34.97 -1.80
C VAL A 561 23.74 -33.98 -2.94
N VAL A 562 24.43 -34.45 -3.97
CA VAL A 562 24.63 -33.80 -5.25
C VAL A 562 23.27 -33.73 -5.97
N HIS A 563 22.62 -32.56 -5.96
CA HIS A 563 21.53 -32.31 -6.90
C HIS A 563 22.11 -31.99 -8.28
N SER A 564 21.93 -32.96 -9.16
CA SER A 564 22.31 -32.95 -10.57
C SER A 564 21.58 -31.84 -11.34
N ALA A 565 22.22 -30.68 -11.45
CA ALA A 565 21.88 -29.68 -12.45
C ALA A 565 22.54 -30.05 -13.79
N THR A 566 21.80 -30.60 -14.75
CA THR A 566 22.10 -30.45 -16.19
C THR A 566 20.88 -30.73 -17.07
N ALA A 567 20.27 -29.66 -17.60
CA ALA A 567 19.77 -29.62 -18.97
C ALA A 567 19.85 -28.17 -19.48
N PRO A 568 20.70 -27.85 -20.48
CA PRO A 568 20.73 -26.52 -21.08
C PRO A 568 19.60 -26.43 -22.11
N SER A 569 18.49 -25.77 -21.78
CA SER A 569 17.50 -25.40 -22.78
C SER A 569 18.02 -24.21 -23.59
N ASN A 570 18.68 -24.51 -24.72
CA ASN A 570 18.95 -23.57 -25.81
C ASN A 570 17.66 -23.19 -26.55
N ALA A 571 16.66 -22.67 -25.82
CA ALA A 571 15.50 -22.04 -26.44
C ALA A 571 15.77 -20.54 -26.52
N ARG A 572 15.75 -19.97 -27.73
CA ARG A 572 15.68 -18.52 -27.94
C ARG A 572 14.52 -17.97 -27.09
N PRO A 573 14.62 -16.74 -26.53
CA PRO A 573 13.48 -16.16 -25.83
C PRO A 573 12.29 -16.15 -26.79
N SER A 574 11.29 -16.97 -26.49
CA SER A 574 10.03 -16.97 -27.22
C SER A 574 9.32 -15.64 -26.95
N ILE A 575 8.44 -15.23 -27.85
CA ILE A 575 7.56 -14.07 -27.65
C ILE A 575 6.80 -14.20 -26.31
N GLU A 576 6.46 -15.42 -25.90
CA GLU A 576 5.84 -15.73 -24.60
C GLU A 576 6.73 -15.39 -23.39
N HIS A 577 8.06 -15.54 -23.48
CA HIS A 577 8.99 -15.18 -22.41
C HIS A 577 9.13 -13.66 -22.26
N LEU A 578 9.02 -12.91 -23.37
CA LEU A 578 8.99 -11.45 -23.36
C LEU A 578 7.64 -10.92 -22.81
N ASP A 579 6.53 -11.59 -23.14
CA ASP A 579 5.21 -11.28 -22.61
C ASP A 579 5.11 -11.56 -21.09
N ALA A 580 5.77 -12.62 -20.59
CA ALA A 580 5.88 -12.89 -19.15
C ALA A 580 6.67 -11.80 -18.43
N MET A 581 7.82 -11.38 -18.98
CA MET A 581 8.63 -10.27 -18.47
C MET A 581 7.89 -8.95 -18.44
N ALA A 582 7.05 -8.68 -19.45
CA ALA A 582 6.22 -7.49 -19.50
C ALA A 582 5.20 -7.43 -18.35
N ARG A 583 4.75 -8.57 -17.80
CA ARG A 583 3.70 -8.60 -16.76
C ARG A 583 4.22 -8.21 -15.38
N VAL A 584 5.48 -8.42 -15.07
CA VAL A 584 6.06 -8.17 -13.73
C VAL A 584 6.00 -6.69 -13.32
N PHE A 585 6.26 -5.77 -14.26
CA PHE A 585 6.22 -4.31 -14.01
C PHE A 585 4.98 -3.62 -14.61
N ASN A 586 4.11 -4.36 -15.32
CA ASN A 586 2.88 -3.82 -15.91
C ASN A 586 1.60 -4.48 -15.39
N LYS A 587 1.66 -5.46 -14.46
CA LYS A 587 0.52 -5.77 -13.63
C LYS A 587 0.14 -4.46 -12.94
N ARG A 588 -0.98 -3.91 -13.39
CA ARG A 588 -1.83 -3.15 -12.48
C ARG A 588 -2.21 -4.19 -11.46
N ASP A 589 -1.79 -4.03 -10.23
CA ASP A 589 -2.37 -4.82 -9.15
C ASP A 589 -3.84 -4.36 -9.07
N ASP A 590 -4.67 -4.95 -9.94
CA ASP A 590 -6.12 -4.75 -9.95
C ASP A 590 -6.77 -5.49 -8.77
N ASP A 591 -5.97 -6.26 -8.00
CA ASP A 591 -6.39 -7.07 -6.84
C ASP A 591 -5.85 -6.55 -5.49
N ASP A 592 -4.92 -5.58 -5.48
CA ASP A 592 -4.63 -4.82 -4.27
C ASP A 592 -5.49 -3.56 -4.29
N ASP A 593 -6.46 -3.48 -3.37
CA ASP A 593 -7.21 -2.27 -2.98
C ASP A 593 -6.27 -1.15 -2.44
N ASP A 594 -4.99 -1.12 -2.81
CA ASP A 594 -4.07 -0.03 -2.52
C ASP A 594 -4.34 1.13 -3.49
N ASP A 595 -5.47 1.80 -3.24
CA ASP A 595 -5.94 3.03 -3.88
C ASP A 595 -4.95 4.22 -3.72
N ASN A 596 -3.70 3.95 -3.29
CA ASN A 596 -2.63 4.88 -2.94
C ASN A 596 -1.72 5.27 -4.12
N GLU A 597 -1.86 4.67 -5.30
CA GLU A 597 -1.24 5.24 -6.50
C GLU A 597 -1.92 6.56 -6.89
N ASP A 598 -1.20 7.67 -6.69
CA ASP A 598 -1.57 9.04 -7.08
C ASP A 598 -2.14 9.08 -8.52
N ASP A 599 -3.34 9.63 -8.69
CA ASP A 599 -4.03 9.73 -10.00
C ASP A 599 -3.15 10.31 -11.11
N LEU A 600 -2.14 11.10 -10.74
CA LEU A 600 -1.18 11.64 -11.69
C LEU A 600 -0.18 10.62 -12.21
N VAL A 601 0.27 9.67 -11.38
CA VAL A 601 1.07 8.51 -11.80
C VAL A 601 0.25 7.67 -12.79
N LYS A 602 -1.05 7.50 -12.56
CA LYS A 602 -1.96 6.80 -13.49
C LYS A 602 -2.08 7.52 -14.85
N SER A 603 -2.01 8.85 -14.86
CA SER A 603 -2.14 9.65 -16.10
C SER A 603 -0.81 9.93 -16.84
N ASP A 604 0.33 9.60 -16.22
CA ASP A 604 1.64 9.91 -16.75
C ASP A 604 2.07 8.93 -17.85
N PRO A 605 2.41 9.40 -19.07
CA PRO A 605 2.87 8.51 -20.14
C PRO A 605 4.10 7.67 -19.78
N LEU A 606 4.92 8.10 -18.81
CA LEU A 606 6.05 7.29 -18.35
C LEU A 606 5.61 6.04 -17.58
N ASN A 607 4.43 6.04 -16.97
CA ASN A 607 3.90 4.87 -16.28
C ASN A 607 3.46 3.77 -17.26
N GLU A 608 3.02 4.17 -18.46
CA GLU A 608 2.64 3.27 -19.56
C GLU A 608 3.84 2.61 -20.26
N ILE A 609 5.08 2.99 -19.93
CA ILE A 609 6.27 2.42 -20.55
C ILE A 609 6.44 0.96 -20.12
N ASN A 610 6.42 0.06 -21.11
CA ASN A 610 6.98 -1.27 -20.94
C ASN A 610 8.51 -1.16 -20.84
N LEU A 611 9.04 -1.38 -19.63
CA LEU A 611 10.45 -1.17 -19.34
C LEU A 611 11.36 -2.12 -20.12
N VAL A 612 10.93 -3.36 -20.38
CA VAL A 612 11.69 -4.35 -21.16
C VAL A 612 11.84 -3.91 -22.61
N ASP A 613 10.72 -3.54 -23.23
CA ASP A 613 10.71 -3.09 -24.63
C ASP A 613 11.51 -1.80 -24.80
N TYR A 614 11.43 -0.90 -23.81
CA TYR A 614 12.22 0.32 -23.78
C TYR A 614 13.72 0.02 -23.71
N LEU A 615 14.15 -0.80 -22.74
CA LEU A 615 15.56 -1.17 -22.57
C LEU A 615 16.10 -1.91 -23.79
N ARG A 616 15.29 -2.82 -24.37
CA ARG A 616 15.62 -3.50 -25.63
C ARG A 616 15.90 -2.51 -26.75
N SER A 617 14.97 -1.59 -26.97
CA SER A 617 15.09 -0.57 -28.00
C SER A 617 16.32 0.30 -27.76
N PHE A 618 16.57 0.67 -26.50
CA PHE A 618 17.75 1.44 -26.10
C PHE A 618 19.06 0.69 -26.43
N PHE A 619 19.23 -0.57 -26.00
CA PHE A 619 20.47 -1.32 -26.23
C PHE A 619 20.74 -1.55 -27.72
N LEU A 620 19.71 -1.85 -28.52
CA LEU A 620 19.83 -1.97 -29.97
C LEU A 620 20.30 -0.65 -30.61
N GLN A 621 19.62 0.46 -30.30
CA GLN A 621 19.99 1.76 -30.83
C GLN A 621 21.40 2.18 -30.39
N PHE A 622 21.77 1.92 -29.14
CA PHE A 622 23.10 2.25 -28.62
C PHE A 622 24.20 1.44 -29.32
N ALA A 623 23.98 0.13 -29.56
CA ALA A 623 24.90 -0.73 -30.29
C ALA A 623 25.09 -0.31 -31.76
N GLU A 624 24.01 0.08 -32.44
CA GLU A 624 24.07 0.56 -33.83
C GLU A 624 24.79 1.90 -33.95
N SER A 625 24.61 2.77 -32.96
CA SER A 625 25.05 4.16 -33.04
C SER A 625 26.49 4.37 -32.58
N ASP A 626 27.08 3.51 -31.75
CA ASP A 626 28.52 3.50 -31.42
C ASP A 626 29.00 2.09 -31.01
N LYS A 627 29.29 1.27 -32.03
CA LYS A 627 29.69 -0.12 -31.83
C LYS A 627 30.96 -0.28 -31.00
N LEU A 628 31.93 0.63 -31.14
CA LEU A 628 33.20 0.54 -30.40
C LEU A 628 33.02 0.84 -28.92
N LEU A 629 32.23 1.87 -28.60
CA LEU A 629 31.89 2.19 -27.21
C LEU A 629 31.05 1.08 -26.58
N PHE A 630 30.06 0.55 -27.30
CA PHE A 630 29.26 -0.59 -26.83
C PHE A 630 30.12 -1.81 -26.53
N GLU A 631 30.99 -2.24 -27.45
CA GLU A 631 31.90 -3.38 -27.24
C GLU A 631 32.84 -3.16 -26.05
N HIS A 632 33.34 -1.93 -25.87
CA HIS A 632 34.20 -1.58 -24.73
C HIS A 632 33.46 -1.63 -23.38
N ILE A 633 32.23 -1.10 -23.32
CA ILE A 633 31.41 -1.13 -22.11
C ILE A 633 31.02 -2.57 -21.77
N CYS A 634 30.61 -3.38 -22.75
CA CYS A 634 30.23 -4.78 -22.56
C CYS A 634 31.37 -5.65 -21.97
N GLN A 635 32.64 -5.29 -22.24
CA GLN A 635 33.79 -5.97 -21.62
C GLN A 635 33.88 -5.76 -20.10
N SER A 636 33.32 -4.65 -19.60
CA SER A 636 33.35 -4.27 -18.18
C SER A 636 32.16 -4.81 -17.38
N LEU A 637 31.20 -5.46 -18.05
CA LEU A 637 30.03 -6.08 -17.43
C LEU A 637 30.35 -7.43 -16.80
N THR A 638 29.55 -7.81 -15.81
CA THR A 638 29.52 -9.17 -15.27
C THR A 638 29.00 -10.17 -16.33
N TYR A 639 29.19 -11.46 -16.07
CA TYR A 639 28.73 -12.50 -16.99
C TYR A 639 27.21 -12.46 -17.19
N GLU A 640 26.44 -12.33 -16.10
CA GLU A 640 24.96 -12.28 -16.16
C GLU A 640 24.47 -11.01 -16.88
N GLN A 641 25.02 -9.84 -16.55
CA GLN A 641 24.69 -8.58 -17.25
C GLN A 641 24.95 -8.69 -18.76
N ARG A 642 26.10 -9.25 -19.15
CA ARG A 642 26.44 -9.42 -20.56
C ARG A 642 25.46 -10.37 -21.27
N LYS A 643 25.14 -11.50 -20.64
CA LYS A 643 24.18 -12.48 -21.16
C LYS A 643 22.79 -11.86 -21.34
N ALA A 644 22.31 -11.10 -20.35
CA ALA A 644 21.02 -10.41 -20.43
C ALA A 644 20.97 -9.42 -21.61
N VAL A 645 22.01 -8.62 -21.81
CA VAL A 645 22.11 -7.70 -22.96
C VAL A 645 22.19 -8.46 -24.28
N GLU A 646 22.99 -9.52 -24.38
CA GLU A 646 23.11 -10.35 -25.59
C GLU A 646 21.77 -10.99 -25.97
N ASN A 647 20.98 -11.45 -25.00
CA ASN A 647 19.66 -12.05 -25.24
C ASN A 647 18.67 -11.09 -25.90
N VAL A 648 18.84 -9.79 -25.69
CA VAL A 648 17.89 -8.75 -26.13
C VAL A 648 18.34 -8.04 -27.41
N VAL A 649 19.67 -8.00 -27.63
CA VAL A 649 20.31 -7.43 -28.84
C VAL A 649 20.42 -8.46 -29.98
N SER A 650 20.34 -9.77 -29.69
CA SER A 650 20.28 -10.84 -30.69
C SER A 650 18.89 -11.06 -31.29
#